data_AF-A0A6B0QSV1-F1
#
_entry.id   AF-A0A6B0QSV1-F1
#
_cell.length_a   1.000
_cell.length_b   1.000
_cell.length_c   1.000
_cell.angle_alpha   90.00
_cell.angle_beta   90.00
_cell.angle_gamma   90.00
#
_symmetry.space_group_name_H-M   'P 1'
#
loop_
_entity.id
_entity.type
_entity.pdbx_description
1 polymer ?
#
loop_
_entity_poly.entity_id
_entity_poly.type
_entity_poly.pdbx_seq_one_letter_code
_entity_poly.pdbx_strand_id
1 'polypeptide(L)'
;MRGGQGAARAPVIQFTNCRILRGGALLREDLWVRGGRILDPEKLFFEERRVADEQRDCGGCILAPGFIDVQINGGFGVDFSQASEDVGSGVALVARRILSHGVTSFCPTLVTSPLEVYHKVLPQIPVKSGGPHGAGVLGVHLEGPFISREKRGAHPEAHLRSFEADAFQDVLATYGGLDNVRIVTLAPELGHSQEVIRALTALGICVSLGHSVADLGTAEEAVQSGATFITHLFNAMLPVSPGPAQEEGEGPCCHSPPPPAPTQFHHRDPGIVGLLTSDRLPAGRRIFYGMIADGIHTNPAALRIAHRAHPKGLVLVTDAVPALGLGNGRHTLGQQEVEVDGLTAYVAGTNTLSGSIAPMDTCVRHFLQATAGCSVESALEAASLHPAQLLGLEKRKGTLDFGADADFVVLDDSLHVRATYISGELVWQKAAVPKEALVPPYLKAGFLNGELGNPPLVKSCSDVVKLLLVQRVQSDAPHPAALTESSPELAEWELLGRVQSGRGLVASICRPGLTWDPTLGFSRHQTRVQEAPGPYGKPHYSGFSLEYDTVPIQSSVVLCSCPSPSMVRTQTESSTAPGVPSGGSRQGPAMDGTAAQPRASASALQHAAQPPQPRKKRPEDFKFGKILGEGSFSTVVLARELATSREYAIKILEKRHIIKENKVPYVTRERDVMSRLDHPFFVKLYFTFQDDEKLYFGLSYAKNGELLKYIRKIGSFDETCTRFYTAEMVSALEYLHGKGIVHRDLKPENILLNEDMHIQITDFGTAKVLSPESKQARANSFVGTAQYVSPELLTEKSACKSSDLWALGCIIYQLVAGLPPFRAGNEYLIFQKIIKLEYDFPEKFFPKARDLVEKLLVLDATKRLGCEEMEGYGPLKAHPFFESISWEDLHHQTPPKLTAYLPAMSEDDEDCYGNYDNLLSQFGCMQVSASSSSHSLSAVDTGLPQRVGSNIEQYIHDLDTNSFELDLQFSEDEKRLLLEKQASGNPWHQFVENNLILKMGPVDKRKGLFARRRQLLLTEGPHLYYVDPVNKVLKGEIPWSQELRPEAKNFKTFFVHTPNRTYYLMDPSGNAHKWCRKIQEVWRHRYQSHPDAAVQ
;
A
#
# COMPACT_ATOMS: atom_id res chain seq x y z
N MET A 1 21.01 31.29 1.24
CA MET A 1 20.32 30.28 2.09
C MET A 1 19.90 30.95 3.41
N ARG A 2 18.60 30.96 3.77
CA ARG A 2 18.12 31.43 5.10
C ARG A 2 16.94 30.64 5.72
N GLY A 3 16.32 29.70 5.00
CA GLY A 3 15.06 29.06 5.43
C GLY A 3 15.15 27.97 6.51
N GLY A 4 16.34 27.42 6.78
CA GLY A 4 16.47 26.18 7.56
C GLY A 4 16.03 26.24 9.03
N GLN A 5 16.18 27.39 9.70
CA GLN A 5 15.93 27.49 11.15
C GLN A 5 14.45 27.73 11.52
N GLY A 6 13.59 28.08 10.56
CA GLY A 6 12.16 28.28 10.81
C GLY A 6 11.38 26.96 10.88
N ALA A 7 11.58 26.08 9.89
CA ALA A 7 10.78 24.87 9.72
C ALA A 7 10.85 23.89 10.92
N ALA A 8 12.00 23.78 11.58
CA ALA A 8 12.17 22.92 12.77
C ALA A 8 11.32 23.37 13.97
N ARG A 9 10.89 24.64 14.02
CA ARG A 9 10.03 25.21 15.07
C ARG A 9 8.55 25.25 14.71
N ALA A 10 8.16 24.86 13.49
CA ALA A 10 6.76 24.75 13.12
C ALA A 10 6.06 23.63 13.92
N PRO A 11 4.75 23.75 14.21
CA PRO A 11 4.01 22.71 14.89
C PRO A 11 3.96 21.43 14.06
N VAL A 12 3.92 20.30 14.76
CA VAL A 12 3.74 18.96 14.22
C VAL A 12 2.26 18.59 14.35
N ILE A 13 1.58 18.44 13.22
CA ILE A 13 0.18 18.01 13.15
C ILE A 13 0.15 16.53 12.74
N GLN A 14 -0.58 15.72 13.49
CA GLN A 14 -0.82 14.31 13.21
C GLN A 14 -2.29 14.11 12.84
N PHE A 15 -2.55 13.68 11.62
CA PHE A 15 -3.87 13.25 11.17
C PHE A 15 -4.00 11.76 11.48
N THR A 16 -4.99 11.39 12.29
CA THR A 16 -5.16 10.03 12.82
C THR A 16 -6.38 9.34 12.22
N ASN A 17 -6.44 8.00 12.31
CA ASN A 17 -7.61 7.23 11.90
C ASN A 17 -8.03 7.53 10.44
N CYS A 18 -7.07 7.45 9.53
CA CYS A 18 -7.24 7.66 8.09
C CYS A 18 -6.77 6.45 7.28
N ARG A 19 -7.13 6.43 5.99
CA ARG A 19 -6.58 5.55 4.96
C ARG A 19 -5.80 6.39 3.96
N ILE A 20 -4.48 6.32 4.01
CA ILE A 20 -3.56 7.15 3.21
C ILE A 20 -3.27 6.45 1.90
N LEU A 21 -3.48 7.12 0.77
CA LEU A 21 -3.02 6.66 -0.53
C LEU A 21 -1.50 6.88 -0.65
N ARG A 22 -0.72 5.79 -0.58
CA ARG A 22 0.73 5.80 -0.80
C ARG A 22 1.17 4.51 -1.51
N GLY A 23 2.06 4.63 -2.50
CA GLY A 23 2.63 3.48 -3.20
C GLY A 23 1.64 2.59 -3.95
N GLY A 24 0.52 3.16 -4.44
CA GLY A 24 -0.54 2.41 -5.12
C GLY A 24 -1.50 1.64 -4.21
N ALA A 25 -1.51 1.90 -2.90
CA ALA A 25 -2.40 1.26 -1.93
C ALA A 25 -3.01 2.27 -0.94
N LEU A 26 -4.23 1.99 -0.46
CA LEU A 26 -4.81 2.66 0.72
C LEU A 26 -4.31 1.98 2.00
N LEU A 27 -3.39 2.65 2.71
CA LEU A 27 -2.76 2.15 3.93
C LEU A 27 -3.40 2.79 5.18
N ARG A 28 -3.74 1.98 6.19
CA ARG A 28 -4.29 2.49 7.46
C ARG A 28 -3.17 2.98 8.38
N GLU A 29 -2.76 4.23 8.16
CA GLU A 29 -1.65 4.92 8.84
C GLU A 29 -2.05 6.34 9.24
N ASP A 30 -1.26 6.96 10.11
CA ASP A 30 -1.39 8.38 10.47
C ASP A 30 -0.52 9.27 9.56
N LEU A 31 -1.04 10.42 9.10
CA LEU A 31 -0.27 11.38 8.30
C LEU A 31 0.36 12.44 9.21
N TRP A 32 1.68 12.57 9.17
CA TRP A 32 2.42 13.54 9.97
C TRP A 32 2.85 14.72 9.11
N VAL A 33 2.61 15.95 9.58
CA VAL A 33 2.87 17.18 8.81
C VAL A 33 3.54 18.25 9.68
N ARG A 34 4.53 18.95 9.14
CA ARG A 34 5.16 20.13 9.76
C ARG A 34 5.62 21.11 8.69
N GLY A 35 5.27 22.39 8.84
CA GLY A 35 5.77 23.47 7.97
C GLY A 35 5.56 23.23 6.47
N GLY A 36 4.39 22.68 6.09
CA GLY A 36 4.06 22.35 4.70
C GLY A 36 4.72 21.09 4.14
N ARG A 37 5.42 20.29 4.96
CA ARG A 37 6.06 19.02 4.56
C ARG A 37 5.40 17.84 5.25
N ILE A 38 5.20 16.75 4.49
CA ILE A 38 4.89 15.44 5.06
C ILE A 38 6.14 14.91 5.77
N LEU A 39 6.00 14.45 7.01
CA LEU A 39 7.07 13.95 7.85
C LEU A 39 7.16 12.43 7.86
N ASP A 40 8.40 11.96 7.97
CA ASP A 40 8.77 10.61 8.33
C ASP A 40 8.57 10.40 9.86
N PRO A 41 7.65 9.52 10.30
CA PRO A 41 7.36 9.31 11.71
C PRO A 41 8.48 8.57 12.46
N GLU A 42 9.30 7.78 11.77
CA GLU A 42 10.46 7.10 12.37
C GLU A 42 11.47 8.13 12.84
N LYS A 43 11.84 9.09 11.99
CA LYS A 43 12.79 10.16 12.34
C LYS A 43 12.25 11.09 13.42
N LEU A 44 10.98 11.48 13.32
CA LEU A 44 10.32 12.30 14.33
C LEU A 44 10.37 11.66 15.74
N PHE A 45 10.20 10.34 15.80
CA PHE A 45 10.25 9.57 17.04
C PHE A 45 11.67 9.29 17.55
N PHE A 46 12.56 8.77 16.69
CA PHE A 46 13.88 8.30 17.12
C PHE A 46 14.95 9.39 17.17
N GLU A 47 14.93 10.37 16.26
CA GLU A 47 15.88 11.47 16.20
C GLU A 47 15.38 12.65 17.04
N GLU A 48 14.19 13.17 16.74
CA GLU A 48 13.66 14.38 17.40
C GLU A 48 12.98 14.10 18.75
N ARG A 49 12.49 12.88 18.99
CA ARG A 49 11.74 12.49 20.20
C ARG A 49 10.53 13.39 20.49
N ARG A 50 9.86 13.87 19.45
CA ARG A 50 8.65 14.71 19.57
C ARG A 50 7.38 13.89 19.39
N VAL A 51 6.35 14.27 20.15
CA VAL A 51 4.95 13.91 19.88
C VAL A 51 4.31 14.98 18.98
N ALA A 52 3.09 14.72 18.52
CA ALA A 52 2.30 15.74 17.84
C ALA A 52 1.99 16.92 18.78
N ASP A 53 2.05 18.14 18.26
CA ASP A 53 1.55 19.34 18.96
C ASP A 53 0.02 19.49 18.76
N GLU A 54 -0.50 18.93 17.67
CA GLU A 54 -1.94 18.88 17.36
C GLU A 54 -2.32 17.51 16.74
N GLN A 55 -3.44 16.94 17.16
CA GLN A 55 -4.01 15.71 16.58
C GLN A 55 -5.38 16.00 15.93
N ARG A 56 -5.64 15.37 14.78
CA ARG A 56 -6.90 15.51 14.03
C ARG A 56 -7.42 14.14 13.58
N ASP A 57 -8.52 13.69 14.17
CA ASP A 57 -9.22 12.45 13.77
C ASP A 57 -9.89 12.63 12.39
N CYS A 58 -9.56 11.76 11.45
CA CYS A 58 -10.14 11.74 10.10
C CYS A 58 -11.40 10.88 9.99
N GLY A 59 -11.85 10.21 11.06
CA GLY A 59 -13.11 9.46 11.09
C GLY A 59 -13.16 8.28 10.13
N GLY A 60 -12.01 7.66 9.83
CA GLY A 60 -11.86 6.58 8.85
C GLY A 60 -11.76 7.04 7.39
N CYS A 61 -11.80 8.35 7.10
CA CYS A 61 -11.76 8.89 5.73
C CYS A 61 -10.48 8.52 4.97
N ILE A 62 -10.58 8.55 3.64
CA ILE A 62 -9.45 8.42 2.72
C ILE A 62 -8.71 9.76 2.64
N LEU A 63 -7.38 9.73 2.75
CA LEU A 63 -6.48 10.85 2.46
C LEU A 63 -5.73 10.54 1.17
N ALA A 64 -6.04 11.29 0.12
CA ALA A 64 -5.38 11.20 -1.19
C ALA A 64 -4.53 12.45 -1.46
N PRO A 65 -3.49 12.38 -2.31
CA PRO A 65 -2.78 13.58 -2.75
C PRO A 65 -3.76 14.54 -3.43
N GLY A 66 -3.58 15.84 -3.23
CA GLY A 66 -4.47 16.86 -3.79
C GLY A 66 -4.50 16.80 -5.32
N PHE A 67 -5.68 16.96 -5.91
CA PHE A 67 -5.86 16.75 -7.34
C PHE A 67 -5.19 17.87 -8.15
N ILE A 68 -4.71 17.51 -9.34
CA ILE A 68 -4.03 18.42 -10.27
C ILE A 68 -4.77 18.39 -11.61
N ASP A 69 -5.43 19.50 -11.96
CA ASP A 69 -6.16 19.61 -13.22
C ASP A 69 -5.30 20.33 -14.28
N VAL A 70 -4.92 19.63 -15.34
CA VAL A 70 -3.98 20.14 -16.35
C VAL A 70 -4.66 20.74 -17.59
N GLN A 71 -5.99 20.71 -17.65
CA GLN A 71 -6.77 21.35 -18.73
C GLN A 71 -8.12 21.83 -18.19
N ILE A 72 -8.24 23.16 -18.02
CA ILE A 72 -9.44 23.86 -17.58
C ILE A 72 -9.49 25.25 -18.22
N ASN A 73 -10.52 25.49 -19.04
CA ASN A 73 -10.67 26.68 -19.88
C ASN A 73 -11.31 27.85 -19.12
N GLY A 74 -12.06 27.54 -18.06
CA GLY A 74 -12.68 28.53 -17.19
C GLY A 74 -13.52 27.91 -16.07
N GLY A 75 -14.36 28.74 -15.46
CA GLY A 75 -15.39 28.30 -14.53
C GLY A 75 -16.03 29.45 -13.76
N PHE A 76 -17.19 29.22 -13.16
CA PHE A 76 -17.92 30.17 -12.32
C PHE A 76 -18.21 31.52 -13.02
N GLY A 77 -18.43 31.49 -14.34
CA GLY A 77 -18.62 32.66 -15.20
C GLY A 77 -17.33 33.29 -15.74
N VAL A 78 -16.15 32.78 -15.37
CA VAL A 78 -14.85 33.25 -15.86
C VAL A 78 -14.39 32.42 -17.05
N ASP A 79 -13.94 33.10 -18.10
CA ASP A 79 -13.24 32.56 -19.26
C ASP A 79 -11.81 33.08 -19.27
N PHE A 80 -10.82 32.19 -19.33
CA PHE A 80 -9.41 32.61 -19.33
C PHE A 80 -8.97 33.18 -20.68
N SER A 81 -9.63 32.81 -21.78
CA SER A 81 -9.33 33.30 -23.13
C SER A 81 -10.01 34.65 -23.45
N GLN A 82 -10.83 35.19 -22.55
CA GLN A 82 -11.43 36.52 -22.72
C GLN A 82 -10.51 37.62 -22.19
N ALA A 83 -10.12 38.52 -23.09
CA ALA A 83 -9.18 39.63 -22.86
C ALA A 83 -9.76 40.79 -22.01
N SER A 84 -10.30 40.50 -20.83
CA SER A 84 -10.78 41.49 -19.85
C SER A 84 -9.64 42.38 -19.32
N GLU A 85 -9.96 43.39 -18.51
CA GLU A 85 -8.95 44.25 -17.86
C GLU A 85 -8.32 43.62 -16.60
N ASP A 86 -8.88 42.51 -16.10
CA ASP A 86 -8.43 41.83 -14.87
C ASP A 86 -8.68 40.32 -14.97
N VAL A 87 -7.88 39.64 -15.79
CA VAL A 87 -7.92 38.16 -15.88
C VAL A 87 -7.31 37.54 -14.61
N GLY A 88 -6.42 38.27 -13.93
CA GLY A 88 -5.80 37.84 -12.68
C GLY A 88 -6.79 37.56 -11.55
N SER A 89 -7.81 38.41 -11.34
CA SER A 89 -8.85 38.13 -10.35
C SER A 89 -9.83 37.05 -10.79
N GLY A 90 -10.07 36.91 -12.10
CA GLY A 90 -10.83 35.79 -12.68
C GLY A 90 -10.17 34.43 -12.37
N VAL A 91 -8.88 34.29 -12.68
CA VAL A 91 -8.10 33.08 -12.33
C VAL A 91 -8.09 32.85 -10.82
N ALA A 92 -7.98 33.90 -10.00
CA ALA A 92 -8.03 33.78 -8.54
C ALA A 92 -9.41 33.33 -8.02
N LEU A 93 -10.51 33.74 -8.67
CA LEU A 93 -11.87 33.29 -8.34
C LEU A 93 -12.02 31.79 -8.61
N VAL A 94 -11.62 31.32 -9.80
CA VAL A 94 -11.66 29.88 -10.15
C VAL A 94 -10.76 29.08 -9.20
N ALA A 95 -9.50 29.52 -9.00
CA ALA A 95 -8.55 28.89 -8.09
C ALA A 95 -9.10 28.72 -6.67
N ARG A 96 -9.85 29.70 -6.16
CA ARG A 96 -10.49 29.63 -4.83
C ARG A 96 -11.69 28.69 -4.80
N ARG A 97 -12.45 28.59 -5.90
CA ARG A 97 -13.66 27.77 -5.99
C ARG A 97 -13.34 26.28 -6.18
N ILE A 98 -12.40 25.92 -7.05
CA ILE A 98 -12.06 24.51 -7.34
C ILE A 98 -11.52 23.72 -6.12
N LEU A 99 -11.13 24.42 -5.04
CA LEU A 99 -10.82 23.81 -3.73
C LEU A 99 -11.95 22.93 -3.17
N SER A 100 -13.23 23.22 -3.47
CA SER A 100 -14.35 22.36 -3.05
C SER A 100 -14.42 21.01 -3.76
N HIS A 101 -13.62 20.84 -4.82
CA HIS A 101 -13.56 19.67 -5.68
C HIS A 101 -12.21 18.94 -5.57
N GLY A 102 -11.46 19.19 -4.49
CA GLY A 102 -10.19 18.52 -4.18
C GLY A 102 -8.98 19.00 -4.98
N VAL A 103 -9.17 19.91 -5.94
CA VAL A 103 -8.09 20.44 -6.79
C VAL A 103 -7.23 21.40 -5.99
N THR A 104 -5.97 21.03 -5.75
CA THR A 104 -4.99 21.84 -5.01
C THR A 104 -4.01 22.58 -5.92
N SER A 105 -3.91 22.18 -7.19
CA SER A 105 -3.11 22.87 -8.22
C SER A 105 -3.73 22.66 -9.61
N PHE A 106 -3.52 23.58 -10.54
CA PHE A 106 -4.08 23.51 -11.89
C PHE A 106 -3.27 24.29 -12.93
N CYS A 107 -3.53 24.00 -14.20
CA CYS A 107 -3.07 24.77 -15.35
C CYS A 107 -4.28 25.48 -16.00
N PRO A 108 -4.40 26.82 -15.94
CA PRO A 108 -5.35 27.57 -16.75
C PRO A 108 -5.08 27.32 -18.24
N THR A 109 -6.09 26.94 -19.02
CA THR A 109 -5.97 26.77 -20.47
C THR A 109 -6.36 28.05 -21.21
N LEU A 110 -5.60 28.40 -22.25
CA LEU A 110 -5.98 29.40 -23.26
C LEU A 110 -6.10 28.71 -24.62
N VAL A 111 -7.30 28.73 -25.20
CA VAL A 111 -7.56 28.16 -26.54
C VAL A 111 -7.18 29.15 -27.65
N THR A 112 -7.07 28.66 -28.90
CA THR A 112 -6.88 29.44 -30.14
C THR A 112 -7.57 30.82 -30.08
N SER A 113 -6.77 31.88 -29.96
CA SER A 113 -7.22 33.26 -29.76
C SER A 113 -6.45 34.23 -30.69
N PRO A 114 -6.93 35.48 -30.88
CA PRO A 114 -6.11 36.55 -31.48
C PRO A 114 -4.80 36.75 -30.72
N LEU A 115 -3.74 37.17 -31.41
CA LEU A 115 -2.41 37.35 -30.82
C LEU A 115 -2.42 38.39 -29.68
N GLU A 116 -3.25 39.43 -29.79
CA GLU A 116 -3.41 40.48 -28.78
C GLU A 116 -3.95 39.91 -27.46
N VAL A 117 -4.69 38.81 -27.49
CA VAL A 117 -5.17 38.11 -26.29
C VAL A 117 -4.00 37.45 -25.57
N TYR A 118 -3.19 36.63 -26.25
CA TYR A 118 -2.05 35.94 -25.62
C TYR A 118 -1.07 36.94 -24.99
N HIS A 119 -0.66 37.97 -25.74
CA HIS A 119 0.26 39.00 -25.27
C HIS A 119 -0.32 39.84 -24.11
N LYS A 120 -1.65 40.01 -24.00
CA LYS A 120 -2.30 40.69 -22.87
C LYS A 120 -2.50 39.77 -21.65
N VAL A 121 -2.81 38.49 -21.87
CA VAL A 121 -3.28 37.57 -20.82
C VAL A 121 -2.15 36.78 -20.17
N LEU A 122 -1.20 36.23 -20.94
CA LEU A 122 -0.10 35.41 -20.41
C LEU A 122 0.74 36.10 -19.31
N PRO A 123 1.04 37.42 -19.39
CA PRO A 123 1.74 38.12 -18.32
C PRO A 123 0.91 38.28 -17.02
N GLN A 124 -0.43 38.19 -17.10
CA GLN A 124 -1.34 38.33 -15.95
C GLN A 124 -1.55 37.02 -15.17
N ILE A 125 -1.08 35.87 -15.70
CA ILE A 125 -1.25 34.55 -15.10
C ILE A 125 0.12 34.00 -14.64
N PRO A 126 0.72 34.54 -13.57
CA PRO A 126 2.00 34.07 -13.06
C PRO A 126 1.86 32.71 -12.36
N VAL A 127 2.91 31.89 -12.47
CA VAL A 127 3.07 30.65 -11.69
C VAL A 127 3.02 30.99 -10.18
N LYS A 128 2.14 30.33 -9.43
CA LYS A 128 1.79 30.71 -8.06
C LYS A 128 1.51 29.50 -7.18
N SER A 129 2.19 29.40 -6.04
CA SER A 129 1.88 28.40 -5.01
C SER A 129 0.45 28.55 -4.47
N GLY A 130 -0.25 27.44 -4.27
CA GLY A 130 -1.56 27.41 -3.62
C GLY A 130 -1.48 27.72 -2.12
N GLY A 131 -2.65 27.88 -1.49
CA GLY A 131 -2.80 28.10 -0.05
C GLY A 131 -4.21 28.59 0.31
N PRO A 132 -4.39 29.27 1.46
CA PRO A 132 -5.71 29.75 1.94
C PRO A 132 -6.47 30.70 0.99
N HIS A 133 -5.84 31.16 -0.10
CA HIS A 133 -6.44 32.03 -1.11
C HIS A 133 -6.88 31.30 -2.39
N GLY A 134 -6.51 30.02 -2.56
CA GLY A 134 -6.86 29.22 -3.75
C GLY A 134 -5.84 28.13 -4.09
N ALA A 135 -6.21 27.27 -5.03
CA ALA A 135 -5.32 26.30 -5.66
C ALA A 135 -4.10 26.96 -6.32
N GLY A 136 -3.00 26.22 -6.44
CA GLY A 136 -1.78 26.70 -7.09
C GLY A 136 -1.91 26.75 -8.61
N VAL A 137 -1.43 27.84 -9.24
CA VAL A 137 -1.29 27.94 -10.69
C VAL A 137 0.08 27.38 -11.06
N LEU A 138 0.11 26.24 -11.77
CA LEU A 138 1.35 25.57 -12.19
C LEU A 138 1.99 26.19 -13.44
N GLY A 139 1.25 27.10 -14.10
CA GLY A 139 1.56 27.70 -15.39
C GLY A 139 0.43 27.44 -16.38
N VAL A 140 0.47 28.13 -17.53
CA VAL A 140 -0.59 28.12 -18.53
C VAL A 140 -0.46 26.94 -19.49
N HIS A 141 -1.60 26.36 -19.88
CA HIS A 141 -1.71 25.44 -21.00
C HIS A 141 -2.17 26.24 -22.24
N LEU A 142 -1.40 26.21 -23.32
CA LEU A 142 -1.76 26.82 -24.60
C LEU A 142 -2.32 25.74 -25.54
N GLU A 143 -3.56 25.89 -25.98
CA GLU A 143 -4.26 24.92 -26.82
C GLU A 143 -4.57 25.50 -28.21
N GLY A 144 -3.64 25.29 -29.14
CA GLY A 144 -3.56 26.07 -30.38
C GLY A 144 -2.92 27.45 -30.18
N PRO A 145 -2.69 28.21 -31.27
CA PRO A 145 -3.36 28.10 -32.57
C PRO A 145 -2.71 27.17 -33.60
N PHE A 146 -1.58 26.52 -33.27
CA PHE A 146 -0.83 25.63 -34.17
C PHE A 146 -1.45 24.22 -34.24
N ILE A 147 -2.70 24.14 -34.71
CA ILE A 147 -3.50 22.92 -34.78
C ILE A 147 -4.14 22.73 -36.17
N SER A 148 -4.57 21.51 -36.48
CA SER A 148 -5.10 21.16 -37.81
C SER A 148 -6.44 21.82 -38.12
N ARG A 149 -6.57 22.40 -39.31
CA ARG A 149 -7.81 23.06 -39.79
C ARG A 149 -8.99 22.10 -39.87
N GLU A 150 -8.72 20.82 -40.14
CA GLU A 150 -9.70 19.73 -40.21
C GLU A 150 -10.17 19.23 -38.83
N LYS A 151 -9.38 19.50 -37.78
CA LYS A 151 -9.60 18.99 -36.42
C LYS A 151 -9.65 20.08 -35.36
N ARG A 152 -9.92 21.33 -35.79
CA ARG A 152 -10.05 22.51 -34.93
C ARG A 152 -11.11 22.42 -33.83
N GLY A 153 -12.11 21.54 -33.93
CA GLY A 153 -13.22 21.52 -32.97
C GLY A 153 -13.91 22.88 -32.87
N ALA A 154 -13.98 23.44 -31.66
CA ALA A 154 -14.55 24.77 -31.40
C ALA A 154 -13.60 25.95 -31.71
N HIS A 155 -12.34 25.70 -32.11
CA HIS A 155 -11.31 26.73 -32.23
C HIS A 155 -11.54 27.62 -33.47
N PRO A 156 -11.46 28.97 -33.35
CA PRO A 156 -11.79 29.89 -34.43
C PRO A 156 -10.78 29.79 -35.59
N GLU A 157 -11.27 29.36 -36.76
CA GLU A 157 -10.46 29.11 -37.97
C GLU A 157 -9.65 30.33 -38.44
N ALA A 158 -10.18 31.53 -38.22
CA ALA A 158 -9.54 32.81 -38.56
C ALA A 158 -8.25 33.10 -37.77
N HIS A 159 -7.98 32.37 -36.69
CA HIS A 159 -6.80 32.54 -35.84
C HIS A 159 -5.86 31.33 -35.85
N LEU A 160 -6.17 30.28 -36.62
CA LEU A 160 -5.30 29.11 -36.80
C LEU A 160 -4.04 29.47 -37.59
N ARG A 161 -2.88 29.10 -37.05
CA ARG A 161 -1.56 29.37 -37.62
C ARG A 161 -0.83 28.10 -38.03
N SER A 162 0.01 28.22 -39.04
CA SER A 162 1.03 27.24 -39.41
C SER A 162 2.41 27.74 -38.98
N PHE A 163 3.43 26.88 -39.05
CA PHE A 163 4.82 27.27 -38.89
C PHE A 163 5.45 27.61 -40.25
N GLU A 164 6.14 28.73 -40.34
CA GLU A 164 6.99 29.11 -41.47
C GLU A 164 8.45 28.64 -41.26
N ALA A 165 9.38 29.11 -42.09
CA ALA A 165 10.78 28.67 -42.09
C ALA A 165 11.60 29.01 -40.82
N ASP A 166 11.07 29.85 -39.92
CA ASP A 166 11.59 30.06 -38.56
C ASP A 166 10.49 29.73 -37.54
N ALA A 167 10.17 28.44 -37.48
CA ALA A 167 9.01 27.88 -36.80
C ALA A 167 8.95 28.21 -35.29
N PHE A 168 10.11 28.44 -34.64
CA PHE A 168 10.14 28.83 -33.24
C PHE A 168 9.94 30.33 -33.01
N GLN A 169 10.37 31.20 -33.94
CA GLN A 169 9.97 32.61 -33.89
C GLN A 169 8.47 32.80 -34.11
N ASP A 170 7.82 31.93 -34.89
CA ASP A 170 6.35 31.93 -35.01
C ASP A 170 5.65 31.71 -33.66
N VAL A 171 6.17 30.79 -32.84
CA VAL A 171 5.67 30.53 -31.47
C VAL A 171 5.84 31.77 -30.58
N LEU A 172 7.03 32.38 -30.59
CA LEU A 172 7.32 33.59 -29.80
C LEU A 172 6.54 34.82 -30.28
N ALA A 173 6.30 34.97 -31.59
CA ALA A 173 5.48 36.03 -32.14
C ALA A 173 4.00 35.87 -31.75
N THR A 174 3.51 34.63 -31.67
CA THR A 174 2.11 34.31 -31.34
C THR A 174 1.81 34.53 -29.85
N TYR A 175 2.65 33.99 -28.97
CA TYR A 175 2.38 33.97 -27.53
C TYR A 175 3.16 35.03 -26.73
N GLY A 176 4.25 35.57 -27.26
CA GLY A 176 5.18 36.42 -26.51
C GLY A 176 6.09 35.60 -25.60
N GLY A 177 6.26 36.07 -24.35
CA GLY A 177 7.12 35.43 -23.35
C GLY A 177 6.51 34.11 -22.83
N LEU A 178 7.30 33.03 -22.87
CA LEU A 178 6.86 31.69 -22.46
C LEU A 178 7.11 31.37 -20.97
N ASP A 179 7.59 32.32 -20.17
CA ASP A 179 8.03 32.09 -18.78
C ASP A 179 6.93 31.54 -17.85
N ASN A 180 5.65 31.83 -18.16
CA ASN A 180 4.49 31.32 -17.43
C ASN A 180 3.87 30.05 -18.06
N VAL A 181 4.37 29.56 -19.20
CA VAL A 181 3.77 28.45 -19.95
C VAL A 181 4.26 27.10 -19.42
N ARG A 182 3.33 26.19 -19.14
CA ARG A 182 3.63 24.83 -18.67
C ARG A 182 3.42 23.77 -19.75
N ILE A 183 2.37 23.93 -20.58
CA ILE A 183 1.96 22.96 -21.61
C ILE A 183 1.67 23.72 -22.92
N VAL A 184 2.05 23.15 -24.07
CA VAL A 184 1.61 23.59 -25.41
C VAL A 184 1.06 22.40 -26.18
N THR A 185 -0.19 22.48 -26.63
CA THR A 185 -0.82 21.53 -27.55
C THR A 185 -0.67 22.00 -28.99
N LEU A 186 -0.16 21.12 -29.86
CA LEU A 186 -0.01 21.37 -31.29
C LEU A 186 -0.33 20.12 -32.13
N ALA A 187 -0.56 20.34 -33.42
CA ALA A 187 -0.73 19.27 -34.41
C ALA A 187 0.63 18.87 -35.02
N PRO A 188 1.11 17.62 -34.84
CA PRO A 188 2.46 17.22 -35.26
C PRO A 188 2.63 17.12 -36.79
N GLU A 189 1.54 16.99 -37.57
CA GLU A 189 1.57 16.98 -39.03
C GLU A 189 1.87 18.35 -39.68
N LEU A 190 1.90 19.43 -38.89
CA LEU A 190 2.34 20.73 -39.38
C LEU A 190 3.84 20.69 -39.71
N GLY A 191 4.23 21.27 -40.86
CA GLY A 191 5.64 21.40 -41.24
C GLY A 191 6.47 22.06 -40.14
N HIS A 192 7.73 21.64 -39.98
CA HIS A 192 8.65 22.11 -38.92
C HIS A 192 8.22 21.85 -37.46
N SER A 193 7.10 21.16 -37.19
CA SER A 193 6.64 20.81 -35.83
C SER A 193 7.73 20.20 -34.94
N GLN A 194 8.55 19.29 -35.48
CA GLN A 194 9.63 18.60 -34.78
C GLN A 194 10.73 19.54 -34.24
N GLU A 195 10.95 20.68 -34.89
CA GLU A 195 11.88 21.72 -34.40
C GLU A 195 11.28 22.45 -33.20
N VAL A 196 10.02 22.87 -33.31
CA VAL A 196 9.26 23.51 -32.23
C VAL A 196 9.11 22.60 -31.01
N ILE A 197 8.81 21.31 -31.21
CA ILE A 197 8.73 20.32 -30.12
C ILE A 197 10.06 20.25 -29.36
N ARG A 198 11.19 20.16 -30.07
CA ARG A 198 12.54 20.12 -29.48
C ARG A 198 12.86 21.41 -28.72
N ALA A 199 12.55 22.57 -29.27
CA ALA A 199 12.78 23.87 -28.64
C ALA A 199 11.94 24.05 -27.35
N LEU A 200 10.64 23.75 -27.39
CA LEU A 200 9.76 23.80 -26.22
C LEU A 200 10.19 22.81 -25.13
N THR A 201 10.54 21.58 -25.51
CA THR A 201 11.02 20.56 -24.57
C THR A 201 12.36 20.96 -23.94
N ALA A 202 13.25 21.64 -24.67
CA ALA A 202 14.50 22.19 -24.14
C ALA A 202 14.29 23.33 -23.13
N LEU A 203 13.17 24.08 -23.23
CA LEU A 203 12.72 25.02 -22.21
C LEU A 203 11.99 24.35 -21.02
N GLY A 204 11.84 23.02 -21.03
CA GLY A 204 11.12 22.26 -20.02
C GLY A 204 9.59 22.36 -20.11
N ILE A 205 9.06 22.94 -21.19
CA ILE A 205 7.63 23.03 -21.48
C ILE A 205 7.15 21.65 -21.96
N CYS A 206 6.04 21.16 -21.42
CA CYS A 206 5.45 19.91 -21.89
C CYS A 206 4.78 20.14 -23.25
N VAL A 207 5.12 19.32 -24.24
CA VAL A 207 4.47 19.38 -25.56
C VAL A 207 3.47 18.24 -25.69
N SER A 208 2.26 18.62 -26.07
CA SER A 208 1.12 17.72 -26.23
C SER A 208 0.65 17.65 -27.67
N LEU A 209 0.13 16.49 -28.06
CA LEU A 209 -0.43 16.24 -29.38
C LEU A 209 -1.96 16.29 -29.31
N GLY A 210 -2.59 17.14 -30.11
CA GLY A 210 -4.05 17.33 -30.12
C GLY A 210 -4.54 18.02 -31.39
N HIS A 211 -5.84 17.97 -31.63
CA HIS A 211 -6.49 18.62 -32.79
C HIS A 211 -5.79 18.31 -34.12
N SER A 212 -5.64 17.02 -34.42
CA SER A 212 -4.70 16.51 -35.43
C SER A 212 -5.28 15.33 -36.23
N VAL A 213 -4.86 15.23 -37.49
CA VAL A 213 -5.11 14.11 -38.43
C VAL A 213 -3.87 13.23 -38.63
N ALA A 214 -2.82 13.37 -37.80
CA ALA A 214 -1.56 12.69 -37.97
C ALA A 214 -1.66 11.15 -37.85
N ASP A 215 -0.93 10.47 -38.74
CA ASP A 215 -0.70 9.03 -38.68
C ASP A 215 0.17 8.63 -37.48
N LEU A 216 0.22 7.33 -37.18
CA LEU A 216 1.03 6.83 -36.07
C LEU A 216 2.54 7.15 -36.25
N GLY A 217 3.06 7.18 -37.48
CA GLY A 217 4.47 7.48 -37.76
C GLY A 217 4.85 8.91 -37.37
N THR A 218 4.08 9.89 -37.85
CA THR A 218 4.23 11.32 -37.53
C THR A 218 4.07 11.56 -36.02
N ALA A 219 3.12 10.87 -35.39
CA ALA A 219 2.91 10.92 -33.95
C ALA A 219 4.12 10.38 -33.16
N GLU A 220 4.71 9.26 -33.60
CA GLU A 220 5.91 8.68 -32.99
C GLU A 220 7.16 9.55 -33.19
N GLU A 221 7.33 10.18 -34.35
CA GLU A 221 8.43 11.14 -34.60
C GLU A 221 8.30 12.39 -33.73
N ALA A 222 7.08 12.87 -33.47
CA ALA A 222 6.81 13.94 -32.51
C ALA A 222 7.18 13.55 -31.07
N VAL A 223 6.87 12.31 -30.66
CA VAL A 223 7.32 11.77 -29.36
C VAL A 223 8.84 11.65 -29.31
N GLN A 224 9.49 11.09 -30.33
CA GLN A 224 10.96 11.02 -30.40
C GLN A 224 11.58 12.42 -30.22
N SER A 225 11.02 13.41 -30.91
CA SER A 225 11.42 14.83 -30.85
C SER A 225 11.24 15.48 -29.48
N GLY A 226 10.27 15.06 -28.67
CA GLY A 226 10.11 15.56 -27.30
C GLY A 226 8.72 15.41 -26.67
N ALA A 227 7.66 15.23 -27.46
CA ALA A 227 6.29 15.22 -26.96
C ALA A 227 6.05 14.11 -25.90
N THR A 228 5.22 14.43 -24.89
CA THR A 228 4.93 13.55 -23.75
C THR A 228 3.45 13.43 -23.38
N PHE A 229 2.59 14.24 -24.00
CA PHE A 229 1.15 14.30 -23.68
C PHE A 229 0.26 14.20 -24.93
N ILE A 230 -1.00 13.86 -24.72
CA ILE A 230 -2.06 13.83 -25.74
C ILE A 230 -3.27 14.54 -25.13
N THR A 231 -3.76 15.60 -25.78
CA THR A 231 -4.80 16.48 -25.23
C THR A 231 -6.20 16.02 -25.63
N HIS A 232 -7.06 15.81 -24.62
CA HIS A 232 -8.35 15.10 -24.66
C HIS A 232 -8.45 13.98 -25.73
N LEU A 233 -7.94 12.78 -25.41
CA LEU A 233 -7.91 11.63 -26.32
C LEU A 233 -9.32 11.31 -26.88
N PHE A 234 -9.37 10.93 -28.16
CA PHE A 234 -10.57 10.75 -29.00
C PHE A 234 -11.31 12.05 -29.37
N ASN A 235 -11.31 13.07 -28.51
CA ASN A 235 -11.94 14.36 -28.80
C ASN A 235 -11.07 15.17 -29.77
N ALA A 236 -11.73 15.80 -30.75
CA ALA A 236 -11.08 16.47 -31.88
C ALA A 236 -9.97 15.65 -32.60
N MET A 237 -10.06 14.32 -32.57
CA MET A 237 -9.16 13.38 -33.25
C MET A 237 -9.93 12.59 -34.32
N LEU A 238 -9.31 11.55 -34.89
CA LEU A 238 -9.96 10.63 -35.83
C LEU A 238 -10.82 9.63 -35.01
N PRO A 239 -12.17 9.69 -35.09
CA PRO A 239 -13.03 8.95 -34.18
C PRO A 239 -13.17 7.47 -34.55
N VAL A 240 -13.71 6.69 -33.61
CA VAL A 240 -14.11 5.29 -33.82
C VAL A 240 -15.63 5.25 -34.06
N SER A 241 -16.08 4.83 -35.22
CA SER A 241 -17.49 4.55 -35.52
C SER A 241 -17.65 3.51 -36.64
N PRO A 242 -18.74 2.72 -36.67
CA PRO A 242 -19.08 1.92 -37.85
C PRO A 242 -19.61 2.86 -38.93
N GLY A 243 -19.04 2.77 -40.15
CA GLY A 243 -19.52 3.56 -41.29
C GLY A 243 -20.92 3.13 -41.75
N PRO A 244 -21.71 4.04 -42.36
CA PRO A 244 -22.95 3.66 -43.03
C PRO A 244 -22.65 2.76 -44.24
N ALA A 245 -23.51 1.78 -44.50
CA ALA A 245 -23.42 0.99 -45.72
C ALA A 245 -23.69 1.89 -46.94
N GLN A 246 -22.76 1.96 -47.88
CA GLN A 246 -23.02 2.51 -49.20
C GLN A 246 -23.70 1.42 -50.04
N GLU A 247 -24.86 1.74 -50.62
CA GLU A 247 -25.48 0.90 -51.64
C GLU A 247 -24.64 1.00 -52.93
N GLU A 248 -24.26 -0.14 -53.51
CA GLU A 248 -23.48 -0.18 -54.76
C GLU A 248 -24.38 0.18 -55.96
N GLY A 249 -24.23 1.41 -56.47
CA GLY A 249 -24.82 1.85 -57.72
C GLY A 249 -23.88 1.60 -58.90
N GLU A 250 -24.27 0.76 -59.86
CA GLU A 250 -23.46 0.45 -61.05
C GLU A 250 -23.29 1.68 -61.97
N GLY A 251 -22.05 2.01 -62.34
CA GLY A 251 -21.74 3.09 -63.30
C GLY A 251 -20.27 3.07 -63.77
N PRO A 252 -19.98 3.20 -65.08
CA PRO A 252 -18.64 2.91 -65.61
C PRO A 252 -17.63 4.08 -65.60
N CYS A 253 -16.46 3.78 -65.06
CA CYS A 253 -15.12 4.36 -65.28
C CYS A 253 -14.95 5.66 -66.13
N CYS A 254 -14.49 6.74 -65.50
CA CYS A 254 -13.42 7.60 -66.07
C CYS A 254 -12.61 8.40 -65.02
N HIS A 255 -11.28 8.26 -65.11
CA HIS A 255 -10.17 9.06 -64.57
C HIS A 255 -10.43 10.20 -63.55
N SER A 256 -10.27 9.91 -62.26
CA SER A 256 -9.25 10.52 -61.36
C SER A 256 -9.28 9.84 -59.99
N PRO A 257 -8.14 9.61 -59.30
CA PRO A 257 -8.18 9.24 -57.88
C PRO A 257 -8.62 10.46 -57.07
N PRO A 258 -9.68 10.36 -56.24
CA PRO A 258 -9.97 11.41 -55.27
C PRO A 258 -8.83 11.51 -54.24
N PRO A 259 -8.61 12.67 -53.61
CA PRO A 259 -7.73 12.75 -52.45
C PRO A 259 -8.21 11.78 -51.35
N PRO A 260 -7.31 11.14 -50.59
CA PRO A 260 -7.71 10.19 -49.56
C PRO A 260 -8.57 10.91 -48.50
N ALA A 261 -9.78 10.40 -48.27
CA ALA A 261 -10.66 10.93 -47.23
C ALA A 261 -10.01 10.71 -45.84
N PRO A 262 -10.16 11.67 -44.90
CA PRO A 262 -9.48 11.62 -43.60
C PRO A 262 -9.85 10.35 -42.83
N THR A 263 -8.86 9.49 -42.61
CA THR A 263 -9.05 8.10 -42.16
C THR A 263 -9.42 8.01 -40.69
N GLN A 264 -10.70 7.72 -40.41
CA GLN A 264 -11.17 7.24 -39.11
C GLN A 264 -10.30 6.07 -38.61
N PHE A 265 -10.21 5.87 -37.28
CA PHE A 265 -9.32 4.89 -36.64
C PHE A 265 -9.29 3.55 -37.40
N HIS A 266 -8.15 3.22 -38.02
CA HIS A 266 -8.07 2.16 -39.02
C HIS A 266 -7.09 1.05 -38.59
N HIS A 267 -7.40 -0.19 -38.93
CA HIS A 267 -6.57 -1.36 -38.58
C HIS A 267 -5.16 -1.36 -39.22
N ARG A 268 -4.88 -0.44 -40.16
CA ARG A 268 -3.54 -0.24 -40.77
C ARG A 268 -2.83 1.02 -40.27
N ASP A 269 -3.58 1.97 -39.70
CA ASP A 269 -3.06 3.17 -39.06
C ASP A 269 -4.03 3.62 -37.95
N PRO A 270 -3.67 3.45 -36.67
CA PRO A 270 -4.46 3.92 -35.54
C PRO A 270 -4.28 5.43 -35.24
N GLY A 271 -3.41 6.13 -35.98
CA GLY A 271 -3.06 7.52 -35.73
C GLY A 271 -2.44 7.75 -34.33
N ILE A 272 -2.60 8.96 -33.79
CA ILE A 272 -2.17 9.34 -32.44
C ILE A 272 -2.67 8.37 -31.34
N VAL A 273 -3.84 7.75 -31.50
CA VAL A 273 -4.37 6.78 -30.51
C VAL A 273 -3.48 5.55 -30.38
N GLY A 274 -2.74 5.17 -31.43
CA GLY A 274 -1.78 4.07 -31.41
C GLY A 274 -0.56 4.31 -30.50
N LEU A 275 -0.26 5.56 -30.11
CA LEU A 275 0.84 5.86 -29.19
C LEU A 275 0.65 5.18 -27.82
N LEU A 276 -0.58 4.86 -27.41
CA LEU A 276 -0.86 4.15 -26.16
C LEU A 276 -0.24 2.73 -26.12
N THR A 277 0.01 2.13 -27.29
CA THR A 277 0.51 0.76 -27.45
C THR A 277 1.63 0.67 -28.49
N SER A 278 2.40 1.73 -28.69
CA SER A 278 3.54 1.73 -29.62
C SER A 278 4.80 1.16 -28.97
N ASP A 279 5.44 0.20 -29.66
CA ASP A 279 6.77 -0.31 -29.31
C ASP A 279 7.92 0.60 -29.81
N ARG A 280 7.63 1.68 -30.55
CA ARG A 280 8.63 2.60 -31.13
C ARG A 280 8.89 3.86 -30.27
N LEU A 281 8.34 3.89 -29.05
CA LEU A 281 8.59 4.97 -28.09
C LEU A 281 10.02 4.88 -27.51
N PRO A 282 10.72 6.01 -27.25
CA PRO A 282 12.05 5.99 -26.67
C PRO A 282 12.09 5.33 -25.28
N ALA A 283 13.09 4.48 -25.03
CA ALA A 283 13.20 3.72 -23.78
C ALA A 283 13.15 4.63 -22.53
N GLY A 284 12.23 4.34 -21.61
CA GLY A 284 11.99 5.12 -20.39
C GLY A 284 11.10 6.36 -20.58
N ARG A 285 10.72 6.74 -21.80
CA ARG A 285 9.70 7.76 -22.07
C ARG A 285 8.32 7.13 -21.85
N ARG A 286 7.45 7.78 -21.07
CA ARG A 286 6.01 7.46 -21.00
C ARG A 286 5.22 8.52 -21.75
N ILE A 287 4.16 8.10 -22.44
CA ILE A 287 3.13 8.99 -22.96
C ILE A 287 1.97 9.03 -21.97
N PHE A 288 1.62 10.24 -21.56
CA PHE A 288 0.41 10.53 -20.81
C PHE A 288 -0.69 11.01 -21.77
N TYR A 289 -1.95 10.91 -21.38
CA TYR A 289 -3.09 11.36 -22.19
C TYR A 289 -4.23 11.84 -21.31
N GLY A 290 -4.85 12.96 -21.70
CA GLY A 290 -6.00 13.53 -21.03
C GLY A 290 -7.28 12.76 -21.36
N MET A 291 -8.06 12.42 -20.33
CA MET A 291 -9.41 11.84 -20.45
C MET A 291 -10.42 12.69 -19.69
N ILE A 292 -11.45 13.17 -20.39
CA ILE A 292 -12.61 13.85 -19.78
C ILE A 292 -13.58 12.78 -19.31
N ALA A 293 -13.60 12.50 -18.01
CA ALA A 293 -14.47 11.47 -17.42
C ALA A 293 -15.77 12.06 -16.85
N ASP A 294 -16.40 13.00 -17.55
CA ASP A 294 -17.65 13.64 -17.13
C ASP A 294 -18.89 12.71 -17.25
N GLY A 295 -18.81 11.67 -18.09
CA GLY A 295 -19.91 10.77 -18.40
C GLY A 295 -20.78 11.19 -19.60
N ILE A 296 -20.43 12.29 -20.27
CA ILE A 296 -21.19 12.87 -21.39
C ILE A 296 -20.28 13.00 -22.63
N HIS A 297 -19.15 13.71 -22.52
CA HIS A 297 -18.22 13.92 -23.63
C HIS A 297 -17.44 12.64 -24.00
N THR A 298 -17.10 11.78 -23.02
CA THR A 298 -16.43 10.50 -23.29
C THR A 298 -17.33 9.31 -23.00
N ASN A 299 -17.58 8.46 -24.00
CA ASN A 299 -18.31 7.21 -23.81
C ASN A 299 -17.58 6.27 -22.81
N PRO A 300 -18.26 5.64 -21.84
CA PRO A 300 -17.66 4.69 -20.89
C PRO A 300 -16.86 3.54 -21.53
N ALA A 301 -17.16 3.13 -22.76
CA ALA A 301 -16.37 2.15 -23.49
C ALA A 301 -14.98 2.69 -23.88
N ALA A 302 -14.88 3.95 -24.30
CA ALA A 302 -13.61 4.59 -24.64
C ALA A 302 -12.71 4.77 -23.40
N LEU A 303 -13.30 5.19 -22.26
CA LEU A 303 -12.61 5.21 -20.96
C LEU A 303 -12.04 3.83 -20.60
N ARG A 304 -12.83 2.76 -20.77
CA ARG A 304 -12.38 1.37 -20.53
C ARG A 304 -11.27 0.91 -21.49
N ILE A 305 -11.35 1.28 -22.77
CA ILE A 305 -10.34 0.90 -23.78
C ILE A 305 -9.02 1.59 -23.48
N ALA A 306 -9.01 2.92 -23.32
CA ALA A 306 -7.78 3.67 -23.04
C ALA A 306 -7.13 3.24 -21.72
N HIS A 307 -7.92 3.15 -20.62
CA HIS A 307 -7.42 2.68 -19.32
C HIS A 307 -6.82 1.26 -19.39
N ARG A 308 -7.38 0.35 -20.18
CA ARG A 308 -6.83 -1.02 -20.31
C ARG A 308 -5.62 -1.10 -21.24
N ALA A 309 -5.52 -0.21 -22.23
CA ALA A 309 -4.36 -0.10 -23.10
C ALA A 309 -3.14 0.49 -22.37
N HIS A 310 -3.32 1.61 -21.65
CA HIS A 310 -2.23 2.29 -20.96
C HIS A 310 -2.68 2.95 -19.63
N PRO A 311 -2.90 2.19 -18.55
CA PRO A 311 -3.47 2.72 -17.30
C PRO A 311 -2.56 3.77 -16.65
N LYS A 312 -1.24 3.56 -16.71
CA LYS A 312 -0.22 4.41 -16.06
C LYS A 312 0.06 5.73 -16.78
N GLY A 313 -0.57 5.99 -17.92
CA GLY A 313 -0.52 7.29 -18.60
C GLY A 313 -1.83 8.08 -18.52
N LEU A 314 -2.90 7.51 -17.96
CA LEU A 314 -4.20 8.17 -17.93
C LEU A 314 -4.17 9.35 -16.96
N VAL A 315 -4.37 10.55 -17.49
CA VAL A 315 -4.56 11.78 -16.70
C VAL A 315 -6.03 12.17 -16.80
N LEU A 316 -6.70 12.30 -15.67
CA LEU A 316 -8.03 12.89 -15.63
C LEU A 316 -7.90 14.41 -15.78
N VAL A 317 -8.70 14.97 -16.67
CA VAL A 317 -8.86 16.42 -16.89
C VAL A 317 -10.33 16.77 -16.81
N THR A 318 -10.67 17.98 -16.36
CA THR A 318 -12.06 18.43 -16.42
C THR A 318 -12.44 18.93 -17.81
N ASP A 319 -11.51 19.57 -18.53
CA ASP A 319 -11.79 20.41 -19.71
C ASP A 319 -12.91 21.42 -19.45
N ALA A 320 -12.98 21.92 -18.21
CA ALA A 320 -14.13 22.68 -17.76
C ALA A 320 -14.23 24.05 -18.46
N VAL A 321 -15.42 24.34 -18.97
CA VAL A 321 -15.78 25.63 -19.59
C VAL A 321 -16.26 26.64 -18.53
N PRO A 322 -16.40 27.93 -18.89
CA PRO A 322 -16.88 28.97 -17.96
C PRO A 322 -18.21 28.70 -17.24
N ALA A 323 -19.03 27.78 -17.77
CA ALA A 323 -20.27 27.31 -17.15
C ALA A 323 -20.09 26.43 -15.90
N LEU A 324 -18.89 25.91 -15.60
CA LEU A 324 -18.62 25.09 -14.41
C LEU A 324 -19.09 25.80 -13.13
N GLY A 325 -19.98 25.14 -12.37
CA GLY A 325 -20.45 25.66 -11.08
C GLY A 325 -21.39 26.86 -11.15
N LEU A 326 -21.94 27.17 -12.34
CA LEU A 326 -23.20 27.91 -12.45
C LEU A 326 -24.38 26.99 -12.06
N GLY A 327 -25.48 27.56 -11.58
CA GLY A 327 -26.70 26.80 -11.30
C GLY A 327 -27.53 26.51 -12.55
N ASN A 328 -28.54 25.66 -12.45
CA ASN A 328 -29.46 25.40 -13.56
C ASN A 328 -30.10 26.68 -14.11
N GLY A 329 -30.25 26.76 -15.44
CA GLY A 329 -30.85 27.88 -16.17
C GLY A 329 -29.97 28.44 -17.28
N ARG A 330 -30.41 29.54 -17.90
CA ARG A 330 -29.76 30.22 -19.02
C ARG A 330 -28.77 31.28 -18.51
N HIS A 331 -27.54 31.23 -19.00
CA HIS A 331 -26.43 32.14 -18.65
C HIS A 331 -25.77 32.70 -19.91
N THR A 332 -25.25 33.93 -19.83
CA THR A 332 -24.49 34.55 -20.92
C THR A 332 -23.00 34.40 -20.65
N LEU A 333 -22.25 33.79 -21.57
CA LEU A 333 -20.82 33.52 -21.47
C LEU A 333 -20.10 34.11 -22.70
N GLY A 334 -19.45 35.26 -22.50
CA GLY A 334 -18.87 36.03 -23.59
C GLY A 334 -19.94 36.50 -24.58
N GLN A 335 -19.86 36.02 -25.83
CA GLN A 335 -20.84 36.30 -26.89
C GLN A 335 -21.92 35.21 -27.04
N GLN A 336 -21.84 34.12 -26.27
CA GLN A 336 -22.69 32.94 -26.42
C GLN A 336 -23.62 32.78 -25.21
N GLU A 337 -24.87 32.42 -25.45
CA GLU A 337 -25.77 32.00 -24.37
C GLU A 337 -25.76 30.48 -24.21
N VAL A 338 -25.73 30.03 -22.96
CA VAL A 338 -25.56 28.63 -22.58
C VAL A 338 -26.59 28.28 -21.52
N GLU A 339 -27.30 27.18 -21.73
CA GLU A 339 -28.32 26.65 -20.83
C GLU A 339 -27.75 25.46 -20.06
N VAL A 340 -27.72 25.58 -18.73
CA VAL A 340 -27.14 24.60 -17.81
C VAL A 340 -28.25 23.76 -17.19
N ASP A 341 -28.11 22.44 -17.26
CA ASP A 341 -28.93 21.49 -16.51
C ASP A 341 -28.06 20.40 -15.85
N GLY A 342 -27.96 20.47 -14.52
CA GLY A 342 -27.24 19.51 -13.68
C GLY A 342 -25.73 19.54 -13.92
N LEU A 343 -25.25 18.60 -14.75
CA LEU A 343 -23.84 18.47 -15.16
C LEU A 343 -23.67 18.65 -16.68
N THR A 344 -24.69 19.15 -17.38
CA THR A 344 -24.65 19.40 -18.81
C THR A 344 -24.80 20.89 -19.11
N ALA A 345 -24.09 21.37 -20.12
CA ALA A 345 -24.22 22.72 -20.67
C ALA A 345 -24.53 22.62 -22.17
N TYR A 346 -25.57 23.32 -22.63
CA TYR A 346 -26.01 23.35 -24.02
C TYR A 346 -25.96 24.78 -24.58
N VAL A 347 -25.68 24.97 -25.87
CA VAL A 347 -25.83 26.28 -26.51
C VAL A 347 -27.31 26.63 -26.55
N ALA A 348 -27.72 27.75 -25.94
CA ALA A 348 -29.11 28.01 -25.58
C ALA A 348 -30.06 28.00 -26.80
N GLY A 349 -31.15 27.22 -26.70
CA GLY A 349 -32.06 26.98 -27.83
C GLY A 349 -31.59 25.89 -28.82
N THR A 350 -30.57 25.10 -28.47
CA THR A 350 -30.08 23.96 -29.27
C THR A 350 -29.78 22.75 -28.38
N ASN A 351 -29.62 21.58 -28.98
CA ASN A 351 -29.13 20.37 -28.30
C ASN A 351 -27.60 20.22 -28.35
N THR A 352 -26.86 21.26 -28.78
CA THR A 352 -25.41 21.21 -28.95
C THR A 352 -24.71 21.38 -27.61
N LEU A 353 -23.89 20.41 -27.21
CA LEU A 353 -23.08 20.50 -25.98
C LEU A 353 -22.08 21.65 -26.06
N SER A 354 -21.92 22.37 -24.95
CA SER A 354 -21.08 23.56 -24.81
C SER A 354 -19.84 23.29 -23.95
N GLY A 355 -19.25 22.10 -24.07
CA GLY A 355 -18.08 21.65 -23.31
C GLY A 355 -18.43 21.12 -21.91
N SER A 356 -17.40 20.66 -21.18
CA SER A 356 -17.56 20.01 -19.87
C SER A 356 -17.88 21.02 -18.75
N ILE A 357 -18.79 20.64 -17.84
CA ILE A 357 -18.99 21.32 -16.56
C ILE A 357 -18.83 20.39 -15.35
N ALA A 358 -18.22 19.22 -15.54
CA ALA A 358 -17.97 18.27 -14.46
C ALA A 358 -16.70 18.67 -13.67
N PRO A 359 -16.78 18.84 -12.34
CA PRO A 359 -15.60 19.06 -11.51
C PRO A 359 -14.79 17.76 -11.31
N MET A 360 -13.51 17.90 -10.95
CA MET A 360 -12.57 16.78 -10.84
C MET A 360 -13.05 15.65 -9.90
N ASP A 361 -13.71 15.94 -8.78
CA ASP A 361 -14.25 14.91 -7.89
C ASP A 361 -15.40 14.10 -8.54
N THR A 362 -16.17 14.72 -9.44
CA THR A 362 -17.13 14.02 -10.31
C THR A 362 -16.40 13.19 -11.36
N CYS A 363 -15.36 13.72 -12.00
CA CYS A 363 -14.56 12.98 -12.98
C CYS A 363 -13.94 11.70 -12.38
N VAL A 364 -13.40 11.75 -11.17
CA VAL A 364 -12.89 10.58 -10.44
C VAL A 364 -13.99 9.54 -10.19
N ARG A 365 -15.16 9.97 -9.69
CA ARG A 365 -16.30 9.07 -9.40
C ARG A 365 -16.86 8.42 -10.68
N HIS A 366 -17.07 9.21 -11.73
CA HIS A 366 -17.58 8.72 -13.02
C HIS A 366 -16.56 7.86 -13.76
N PHE A 367 -15.26 8.15 -13.66
CA PHE A 367 -14.20 7.28 -14.20
C PHE A 367 -14.23 5.89 -13.54
N LEU A 368 -14.27 5.83 -12.21
CA LEU A 368 -14.35 4.58 -11.46
C LEU A 368 -15.62 3.79 -11.81
N GLN A 369 -16.78 4.46 -11.90
CA GLN A 369 -18.05 3.85 -12.30
C GLN A 369 -18.03 3.33 -13.75
N ALA A 370 -17.41 4.07 -14.67
CA ALA A 370 -17.29 3.69 -16.08
C ALA A 370 -16.34 2.49 -16.28
N THR A 371 -15.32 2.35 -15.43
CA THR A 371 -14.20 1.42 -15.65
C THR A 371 -14.22 0.21 -14.72
N ALA A 372 -15.19 -0.68 -14.93
CA ALA A 372 -15.24 -1.99 -14.27
C ALA A 372 -13.86 -2.71 -14.29
N GLY A 373 -13.25 -2.87 -13.12
CA GLY A 373 -11.89 -3.39 -12.92
C GLY A 373 -10.81 -2.35 -12.60
N CYS A 374 -11.12 -1.05 -12.58
CA CYS A 374 -10.26 -0.01 -12.01
C CYS A 374 -10.41 0.03 -10.47
N SER A 375 -9.35 0.38 -9.76
CA SER A 375 -9.36 0.52 -8.30
C SER A 375 -9.52 1.98 -7.87
N VAL A 376 -9.90 2.21 -6.61
CA VAL A 376 -10.02 3.55 -6.03
C VAL A 376 -8.68 4.28 -6.08
N GLU A 377 -7.59 3.59 -5.77
CA GLU A 377 -6.21 4.07 -5.87
C GLU A 377 -5.88 4.52 -7.29
N SER A 378 -6.20 3.69 -8.28
CA SER A 378 -5.92 3.96 -9.69
C SER A 378 -6.68 5.19 -10.21
N ALA A 379 -7.94 5.37 -9.79
CA ALA A 379 -8.75 6.54 -10.14
C ALA A 379 -8.24 7.83 -9.47
N LEU A 380 -7.74 7.74 -8.24
CA LEU A 380 -7.15 8.88 -7.50
C LEU A 380 -5.75 9.24 -8.02
N GLU A 381 -4.92 8.26 -8.38
CA GLU A 381 -3.62 8.47 -9.01
C GLU A 381 -3.77 9.14 -10.39
N ALA A 382 -4.79 8.81 -11.16
CA ALA A 382 -5.10 9.47 -12.44
C ALA A 382 -5.46 10.96 -12.31
N ALA A 383 -5.98 11.39 -11.16
CA ALA A 383 -6.28 12.81 -10.86
C ALA A 383 -5.16 13.54 -10.07
N SER A 384 -4.08 12.86 -9.68
CA SER A 384 -3.05 13.45 -8.80
C SER A 384 -1.62 13.03 -9.16
N LEU A 385 -1.29 11.74 -9.08
CA LEU A 385 0.05 11.22 -9.34
C LEU A 385 0.44 11.29 -10.82
N HIS A 386 -0.45 10.91 -11.74
CA HIS A 386 -0.17 10.94 -13.17
C HIS A 386 0.02 12.38 -13.71
N PRO A 387 -0.85 13.38 -13.42
CA PRO A 387 -0.59 14.77 -13.78
C PRO A 387 0.66 15.34 -13.09
N ALA A 388 1.03 14.90 -11.89
CA ALA A 388 2.30 15.28 -11.28
C ALA A 388 3.51 14.70 -12.04
N GLN A 389 3.47 13.41 -12.44
CA GLN A 389 4.54 12.77 -13.21
C GLN A 389 4.69 13.39 -14.61
N LEU A 390 3.58 13.70 -15.28
CA LEU A 390 3.53 14.44 -16.54
C LEU A 390 4.29 15.78 -16.45
N LEU A 391 4.13 16.51 -15.33
CA LEU A 391 4.72 17.82 -15.13
C LEU A 391 6.09 17.80 -14.42
N GLY A 392 6.63 16.63 -14.07
CA GLY A 392 7.90 16.48 -13.33
C GLY A 392 7.85 16.96 -11.88
N LEU A 393 6.67 16.88 -11.26
CA LEU A 393 6.37 17.37 -9.90
C LEU A 393 6.23 16.24 -8.87
N GLU A 394 6.39 14.97 -9.25
CA GLU A 394 6.03 13.78 -8.47
C GLU A 394 6.77 13.65 -7.12
N LYS A 395 7.94 14.28 -6.99
CA LYS A 395 8.72 14.35 -5.73
C LYS A 395 8.19 15.40 -4.74
N ARG A 396 7.14 16.13 -5.10
CA ARG A 396 6.59 17.26 -4.32
C ARG A 396 5.07 17.32 -4.31
N LYS A 397 4.38 16.95 -5.39
CA LYS A 397 2.92 16.93 -5.51
C LYS A 397 2.46 15.61 -6.13
N GLY A 398 1.18 15.28 -5.98
CA GLY A 398 0.62 14.03 -6.50
C GLY A 398 1.02 12.77 -5.72
N THR A 399 1.73 12.90 -4.59
CA THR A 399 2.05 11.80 -3.67
C THR A 399 1.92 12.24 -2.21
N LEU A 400 1.76 11.28 -1.29
CA LEU A 400 1.81 11.45 0.16
C LEU A 400 3.10 10.86 0.79
N ASP A 401 4.17 10.79 0.00
CA ASP A 401 5.51 10.36 0.44
C ASP A 401 6.21 11.38 1.35
N PHE A 402 7.15 10.90 2.16
CA PHE A 402 7.89 11.73 3.11
C PHE A 402 8.72 12.82 2.39
N GLY A 403 8.59 14.06 2.84
CA GLY A 403 9.24 15.23 2.24
C GLY A 403 8.43 15.94 1.15
N ALA A 404 7.35 15.34 0.64
CA ALA A 404 6.45 16.00 -0.31
C ALA A 404 5.75 17.25 0.29
N ASP A 405 5.17 18.09 -0.57
CA ASP A 405 4.29 19.17 -0.13
C ASP A 405 3.05 18.53 0.52
N ALA A 406 2.61 19.01 1.68
CA ALA A 406 1.44 18.49 2.39
C ALA A 406 0.11 18.97 1.77
N ASP A 407 -0.08 18.70 0.48
CA ASP A 407 -1.25 19.06 -0.32
C ASP A 407 -2.10 17.80 -0.54
N PHE A 408 -3.25 17.72 0.14
CA PHE A 408 -4.05 16.50 0.19
C PHE A 408 -5.56 16.77 0.31
N VAL A 409 -6.35 15.78 -0.09
CA VAL A 409 -7.81 15.82 -0.03
C VAL A 409 -8.33 14.72 0.89
N VAL A 410 -9.32 15.06 1.72
CA VAL A 410 -10.02 14.13 2.62
C VAL A 410 -11.35 13.74 1.97
N LEU A 411 -11.55 12.45 1.74
CA LEU A 411 -12.65 11.86 0.99
C LEU A 411 -13.42 10.86 1.86
N ASP A 412 -14.75 10.80 1.72
CA ASP A 412 -15.53 9.66 2.25
C ASP A 412 -15.46 8.43 1.31
N ASP A 413 -16.00 7.28 1.75
CA ASP A 413 -16.01 6.02 0.96
C ASP A 413 -16.77 6.11 -0.36
N SER A 414 -17.58 7.15 -0.57
CA SER A 414 -18.21 7.46 -1.86
C SER A 414 -17.41 8.47 -2.69
N LEU A 415 -16.17 8.75 -2.29
CA LEU A 415 -15.22 9.69 -2.90
C LEU A 415 -15.72 11.14 -2.98
N HIS A 416 -16.58 11.58 -2.07
CA HIS A 416 -16.94 13.00 -1.97
C HIS A 416 -15.95 13.76 -1.09
N VAL A 417 -15.59 14.96 -1.54
CA VAL A 417 -14.70 15.88 -0.83
C VAL A 417 -15.31 16.32 0.50
N ARG A 418 -14.59 16.02 1.59
CA ARG A 418 -14.91 16.44 2.97
C ARG A 418 -14.11 17.67 3.37
N ALA A 419 -12.83 17.69 3.01
CA ALA A 419 -11.90 18.79 3.27
C ALA A 419 -10.75 18.77 2.26
N THR A 420 -10.16 19.93 2.02
CA THR A 420 -9.00 20.12 1.13
C THR A 420 -7.91 20.86 1.89
N TYR A 421 -6.69 20.34 1.81
CA TYR A 421 -5.51 20.84 2.50
C TYR A 421 -4.43 21.24 1.50
N ILE A 422 -3.74 22.36 1.77
CA ILE A 422 -2.55 22.79 1.05
C ILE A 422 -1.48 23.16 2.07
N SER A 423 -0.29 22.59 1.94
CA SER A 423 0.82 22.75 2.88
C SER A 423 0.42 22.46 4.35
N GLY A 424 -0.49 21.51 4.57
CA GLY A 424 -1.00 21.12 5.90
C GLY A 424 -2.07 22.05 6.48
N GLU A 425 -2.33 23.19 5.85
CA GLU A 425 -3.38 24.13 6.25
C GLU A 425 -4.71 23.74 5.63
N LEU A 426 -5.79 23.82 6.42
CA LEU A 426 -7.15 23.54 5.96
C LEU A 426 -7.64 24.73 5.11
N VAL A 427 -7.71 24.53 3.79
CA VAL A 427 -8.11 25.60 2.84
C VAL A 427 -9.58 25.54 2.43
N TRP A 428 -10.22 24.37 2.56
CA TRP A 428 -11.65 24.20 2.37
C TRP A 428 -12.21 23.04 3.21
N GLN A 429 -13.46 23.17 3.67
CA GLN A 429 -14.20 22.09 4.34
C GLN A 429 -15.68 22.12 3.95
N LYS A 430 -16.28 20.95 3.76
CA LYS A 430 -17.72 20.80 3.54
C LYS A 430 -18.45 21.17 4.84
N ALA A 431 -19.37 22.13 4.77
CA ALA A 431 -20.14 22.57 5.93
C ALA A 431 -20.91 21.39 6.55
N ALA A 432 -20.82 21.24 7.87
CA ALA A 432 -21.59 20.23 8.60
C ALA A 432 -23.08 20.57 8.51
N VAL A 433 -23.89 19.61 8.04
CA VAL A 433 -25.36 19.74 8.05
C VAL A 433 -25.82 19.87 9.51
N PRO A 434 -26.53 20.94 9.91
CA PRO A 434 -27.05 21.05 11.27
C PRO A 434 -27.97 19.87 11.57
N LYS A 435 -27.84 19.24 12.73
CA LYS A 435 -28.67 18.08 13.12
C LYS A 435 -30.18 18.38 13.09
N GLU A 436 -30.54 19.65 13.27
CA GLU A 436 -31.91 20.19 13.19
C GLU A 436 -32.50 20.18 11.76
N ALA A 437 -31.68 20.10 10.72
CA ALA A 437 -32.12 20.08 9.31
C ALA A 437 -32.52 18.68 8.82
N LEU A 438 -32.27 17.62 9.61
CA LEU A 438 -32.68 16.25 9.32
C LEU A 438 -34.10 15.91 9.80
N VAL A 439 -34.85 16.90 10.31
CA VAL A 439 -36.26 16.76 10.71
C VAL A 439 -37.16 17.20 9.55
N PRO A 440 -37.93 16.28 8.91
CA PRO A 440 -38.83 16.65 7.81
C PRO A 440 -39.93 17.64 8.26
N PRO A 441 -40.47 18.46 7.34
CA PRO A 441 -41.42 19.53 7.69
C PRO A 441 -42.66 19.07 8.47
N TYR A 442 -43.13 17.84 8.23
CA TYR A 442 -44.30 17.27 8.89
C TYR A 442 -44.13 17.02 10.41
N LEU A 443 -42.91 17.03 10.95
CA LEU A 443 -42.67 16.91 12.40
C LEU A 443 -42.67 18.26 13.16
N LYS A 444 -42.84 19.40 12.48
CA LYS A 444 -42.96 20.72 13.14
C LYS A 444 -44.38 21.12 13.56
N ALA A 445 -45.40 20.35 13.20
CA ALA A 445 -46.80 20.61 13.53
C ALA A 445 -47.35 19.57 14.52
N GLY A 446 -46.84 19.55 15.77
CA GLY A 446 -47.22 18.51 16.74
C GLY A 446 -47.00 18.76 18.23
N PHE A 447 -46.31 19.81 18.66
CA PHE A 447 -46.05 20.06 20.09
C PHE A 447 -46.24 21.52 20.52
N LEU A 448 -47.50 21.89 20.70
CA LEU A 448 -47.92 22.96 21.61
C LEU A 448 -48.98 22.38 22.56
N ASN A 449 -48.54 21.95 23.76
CA ASN A 449 -49.27 21.79 25.04
C ASN A 449 -48.69 20.63 25.89
N GLY A 450 -48.71 20.76 27.23
CA GLY A 450 -48.81 19.60 28.13
C GLY A 450 -47.53 18.99 28.73
N GLU A 451 -46.90 19.72 29.64
CA GLU A 451 -46.21 19.30 30.90
C GLU A 451 -45.71 17.85 31.17
N LEU A 452 -44.49 17.81 31.74
CA LEU A 452 -44.00 16.94 32.83
C LEU A 452 -43.93 15.40 32.67
N GLY A 453 -42.68 14.91 32.51
CA GLY A 453 -42.29 13.54 32.84
C GLY A 453 -40.78 13.30 32.65
N ASN A 454 -40.06 12.85 33.68
CA ASN A 454 -38.65 12.44 33.54
C ASN A 454 -38.54 11.11 32.78
N PRO A 455 -37.64 10.96 31.79
CA PRO A 455 -37.44 9.70 31.09
C PRO A 455 -36.67 8.68 31.97
N PRO A 456 -37.05 7.38 31.96
CA PRO A 456 -36.26 6.34 32.60
C PRO A 456 -35.02 5.98 31.78
N LEU A 457 -33.96 5.53 32.46
CA LEU A 457 -32.74 5.03 31.84
C LEU A 457 -32.99 3.71 31.07
N VAL A 458 -32.95 3.77 29.75
CA VAL A 458 -32.98 2.58 28.88
C VAL A 458 -31.61 1.88 28.93
N LYS A 459 -31.61 0.57 29.19
CA LYS A 459 -30.43 -0.31 29.09
C LYS A 459 -30.78 -1.45 28.13
N SER A 460 -29.84 -1.79 27.23
CA SER A 460 -29.98 -2.78 26.15
C SER A 460 -30.71 -2.30 24.89
N CYS A 461 -30.30 -2.84 23.73
CA CYS A 461 -30.80 -2.48 22.39
C CYS A 461 -32.11 -3.20 21.99
N SER A 462 -32.69 -4.03 22.88
CA SER A 462 -33.80 -4.93 22.56
C SER A 462 -35.11 -4.20 22.22
N ASP A 463 -35.36 -3.03 22.81
CA ASP A 463 -36.69 -2.38 22.75
C ASP A 463 -36.92 -1.47 21.53
N VAL A 464 -35.88 -1.16 20.76
CA VAL A 464 -35.98 -0.32 19.55
C VAL A 464 -36.84 -0.98 18.46
N VAL A 465 -36.87 -2.31 18.41
CA VAL A 465 -37.49 -3.09 17.32
C VAL A 465 -39.03 -3.06 17.36
N LYS A 466 -39.65 -2.79 18.52
CA LYS A 466 -41.12 -2.88 18.69
C LYS A 466 -41.92 -1.69 18.15
N LEU A 467 -41.28 -0.57 17.80
CA LEU A 467 -41.96 0.67 17.41
C LEU A 467 -42.16 0.86 15.88
N LEU A 468 -41.59 -0.02 15.05
CA LEU A 468 -41.61 0.10 13.57
C LEU A 468 -42.59 -0.87 12.87
N LEU A 469 -43.44 -1.58 13.61
CA LEU A 469 -44.28 -2.67 13.07
C LEU A 469 -45.79 -2.37 13.01
N VAL A 470 -46.21 -1.11 13.19
CA VAL A 470 -47.64 -0.72 13.20
C VAL A 470 -47.90 0.50 12.30
N GLN A 471 -47.70 0.37 10.98
CA GLN A 471 -48.40 1.15 9.94
C GLN A 471 -48.06 0.67 8.51
N ARG A 472 -48.62 -0.46 8.05
CA ARG A 472 -48.68 -0.77 6.60
C ARG A 472 -49.77 -1.77 6.16
N VAL A 473 -51.04 -1.43 6.41
CA VAL A 473 -52.20 -2.06 5.75
C VAL A 473 -53.26 -1.00 5.44
N GLN A 474 -53.38 -0.59 4.17
CA GLN A 474 -54.65 -0.18 3.51
C GLN A 474 -54.46 0.26 2.04
N SER A 475 -55.57 0.20 1.29
CA SER A 475 -55.88 0.71 -0.06
C SER A 475 -55.07 0.20 -1.27
N ASP A 476 -55.77 -0.53 -2.14
CA ASP A 476 -55.42 -0.85 -3.54
C ASP A 476 -56.22 0.03 -4.54
N ALA A 477 -55.69 0.17 -5.77
CA ALA A 477 -56.41 0.45 -7.04
C ALA A 477 -57.12 1.83 -7.24
N PRO A 478 -57.49 2.22 -8.49
CA PRO A 478 -56.71 2.13 -9.74
C PRO A 478 -56.74 3.43 -10.60
N HIS A 479 -56.03 3.42 -11.74
CA HIS A 479 -56.01 4.47 -12.78
C HIS A 479 -57.37 4.71 -13.49
N PRO A 480 -57.57 5.90 -14.10
CA PRO A 480 -57.51 5.99 -15.58
C PRO A 480 -56.62 7.16 -16.07
N ALA A 481 -56.82 7.65 -17.32
CA ALA A 481 -55.84 8.46 -18.06
C ALA A 481 -56.44 9.52 -19.04
N ALA A 482 -55.53 10.33 -19.60
CA ALA A 482 -55.63 11.12 -20.86
C ALA A 482 -56.36 12.51 -20.86
N LEU A 483 -56.09 13.24 -21.96
CA LEU A 483 -56.70 14.48 -22.50
C LEU A 483 -56.10 15.87 -22.12
N THR A 484 -55.16 16.31 -22.98
CA THR A 484 -55.21 17.53 -23.84
C THR A 484 -55.64 18.93 -23.33
N GLU A 485 -54.86 19.92 -23.79
CA GLU A 485 -55.22 21.31 -24.18
C GLU A 485 -55.35 22.47 -23.16
N SER A 486 -55.26 23.68 -23.74
CA SER A 486 -55.45 25.07 -23.25
C SER A 486 -54.55 25.70 -22.17
N SER A 487 -53.63 26.56 -22.64
CA SER A 487 -53.31 27.90 -22.09
C SER A 487 -54.53 28.86 -22.26
N PRO A 488 -54.55 30.15 -21.81
CA PRO A 488 -53.45 31.03 -21.35
C PRO A 488 -53.82 31.95 -20.14
N GLU A 489 -53.05 33.05 -19.96
CA GLU A 489 -53.36 34.28 -19.17
C GLU A 489 -53.34 34.17 -17.62
N LEU A 490 -53.03 35.22 -16.83
CA LEU A 490 -52.34 36.51 -17.08
C LEU A 490 -51.64 37.00 -15.79
N ALA A 491 -50.87 38.09 -15.89
CA ALA A 491 -50.03 38.67 -14.84
C ALA A 491 -50.80 39.50 -13.77
N GLU A 492 -50.13 39.95 -12.70
CA GLU A 492 -49.74 41.39 -12.52
C GLU A 492 -49.11 41.74 -11.14
N TRP A 493 -47.93 42.42 -11.18
CA TRP A 493 -47.38 43.42 -10.21
C TRP A 493 -47.15 42.95 -8.73
N GLU A 494 -46.45 43.67 -7.83
CA GLU A 494 -45.89 45.04 -7.83
C GLU A 494 -44.51 45.12 -7.14
N LEU A 495 -43.86 46.29 -7.17
CA LEU A 495 -42.49 46.58 -6.67
C LEU A 495 -42.49 47.52 -5.43
N LEU A 496 -41.28 47.78 -4.87
CA LEU A 496 -40.86 48.77 -3.84
C LEU A 496 -40.45 48.15 -2.48
N GLY A 497 -39.35 48.53 -1.82
CA GLY A 497 -38.18 49.33 -2.25
C GLY A 497 -37.45 50.05 -1.10
N ARG A 498 -36.10 50.19 -1.18
CA ARG A 498 -35.22 51.29 -0.66
C ARG A 498 -35.30 51.73 0.84
N VAL A 499 -34.23 52.14 1.56
CA VAL A 499 -32.75 52.15 1.38
C VAL A 499 -32.00 52.55 2.69
N GLN A 500 -30.68 52.26 2.80
CA GLN A 500 -29.62 52.91 3.64
C GLN A 500 -29.64 53.01 5.20
N SER A 501 -28.58 52.42 5.79
CA SER A 501 -27.57 53.05 6.69
C SER A 501 -27.87 53.49 8.15
N GLY A 502 -26.83 53.45 9.01
CA GLY A 502 -26.78 54.13 10.32
C GLY A 502 -25.75 53.56 11.31
N ARG A 503 -25.10 54.41 12.13
CA ARG A 503 -24.24 54.05 13.28
C ARG A 503 -24.71 54.81 14.54
N GLY A 504 -24.62 54.24 15.74
CA GLY A 504 -24.71 55.02 16.99
C GLY A 504 -24.85 54.19 18.29
N LEU A 505 -24.09 54.55 19.33
CA LEU A 505 -24.16 53.98 20.70
C LEU A 505 -25.22 54.72 21.57
N VAL A 506 -25.63 54.12 22.71
CA VAL A 506 -25.42 54.64 24.10
C VAL A 506 -26.05 53.67 25.15
N ALA A 507 -25.69 53.82 26.43
CA ALA A 507 -25.73 52.77 27.48
C ALA A 507 -26.65 53.03 28.70
N SER A 508 -26.89 51.98 29.52
CA SER A 508 -27.14 51.97 30.99
C SER A 508 -27.18 50.50 31.46
N ILE A 509 -26.53 49.99 32.54
CA ILE A 509 -26.40 50.37 33.97
C ILE A 509 -27.65 50.06 34.82
N CYS A 510 -27.57 49.03 35.68
CA CYS A 510 -28.06 49.03 37.08
C CYS A 510 -27.58 47.79 37.90
N ARG A 511 -27.66 47.87 39.23
CA ARG A 511 -27.38 46.87 40.32
C ARG A 511 -28.59 46.88 41.29
N PRO A 512 -28.82 45.98 42.29
CA PRO A 512 -27.87 45.30 43.24
C PRO A 512 -28.20 43.79 43.51
N GLY A 513 -27.65 43.02 44.49
CA GLY A 513 -26.50 43.16 45.42
C GLY A 513 -26.60 42.25 46.69
N LEU A 514 -25.47 42.08 47.45
CA LEU A 514 -25.31 41.41 48.79
C LEU A 514 -25.44 39.85 48.82
N THR A 515 -24.82 39.03 49.71
CA THR A 515 -23.97 39.12 50.95
C THR A 515 -22.86 38.04 50.94
N TRP A 516 -21.56 38.30 51.20
CA TRP A 516 -20.76 38.27 52.47
C TRP A 516 -20.21 36.91 52.99
N ASP A 517 -19.16 36.96 53.84
CA ASP A 517 -18.05 35.98 54.06
C ASP A 517 -17.69 35.83 55.59
N PRO A 518 -16.45 35.50 56.06
CA PRO A 518 -15.72 34.20 56.23
C PRO A 518 -15.58 33.70 57.70
N THR A 519 -14.90 32.55 57.94
CA THR A 519 -14.14 32.27 59.20
C THR A 519 -12.92 31.33 59.08
N LEU A 520 -11.75 31.78 59.59
CA LEU A 520 -10.66 31.05 60.32
C LEU A 520 -9.93 29.83 59.67
N GLY A 521 -8.60 29.64 59.80
CA GLY A 521 -7.56 30.53 60.37
C GLY A 521 -6.16 29.89 60.62
N PHE A 522 -5.18 30.77 60.89
CA PHE A 522 -3.85 30.57 61.51
C PHE A 522 -2.63 29.93 60.80
N SER A 523 -1.51 30.64 60.96
CA SER A 523 -0.20 30.57 60.28
C SER A 523 0.94 30.16 61.23
N ARG A 524 2.09 29.70 60.67
CA ARG A 524 3.48 30.12 61.01
C ARG A 524 4.47 29.59 59.94
N HIS A 525 5.28 30.40 59.24
CA HIS A 525 6.56 31.05 59.65
C HIS A 525 7.79 30.10 59.61
N GLN A 526 9.03 30.50 59.29
CA GLN A 526 9.75 31.81 59.21
C GLN A 526 10.83 31.72 58.07
N THR A 527 11.52 32.74 57.50
CA THR A 527 11.30 34.18 57.18
C THR A 527 12.52 34.75 56.41
N ARG A 528 12.29 35.61 55.37
CA ARG A 528 13.20 36.71 54.91
C ARG A 528 14.55 36.32 54.26
N VAL A 529 15.32 37.20 53.57
CA VAL A 529 15.36 38.69 53.49
C VAL A 529 15.38 39.19 52.02
N GLN A 530 14.90 40.41 51.75
CA GLN A 530 15.13 41.18 50.50
C GLN A 530 16.13 42.31 50.74
N GLU A 531 16.89 42.73 49.73
CA GLU A 531 17.10 44.16 49.44
C GLU A 531 17.58 44.39 47.99
N ALA A 532 17.45 45.63 47.51
CA ALA A 532 17.86 46.14 46.18
C ALA A 532 18.61 47.48 46.39
N PRO A 533 19.33 48.09 45.41
CA PRO A 533 18.73 48.64 44.17
C PRO A 533 19.70 48.71 42.95
N GLY A 534 19.29 49.40 41.85
CA GLY A 534 20.24 49.92 40.83
C GLY A 534 19.67 50.06 39.40
N PRO A 535 19.63 51.27 38.79
CA PRO A 535 19.06 51.49 37.44
C PRO A 535 20.11 51.96 36.38
N TYR A 536 19.61 52.51 35.26
CA TYR A 536 20.28 53.07 34.06
C TYR A 536 20.59 52.09 32.91
N GLY A 537 20.75 52.65 31.70
CA GLY A 537 21.07 51.91 30.47
C GLY A 537 21.27 52.82 29.25
N LYS A 538 21.75 52.22 28.14
CA LYS A 538 22.08 52.82 26.81
C LYS A 538 23.22 53.89 26.81
N PRO A 539 23.98 54.05 25.70
CA PRO A 539 24.30 53.09 24.62
C PRO A 539 25.78 53.16 24.10
N HIS A 540 26.05 52.38 23.04
CA HIS A 540 26.98 52.69 21.91
C HIS A 540 28.52 52.48 21.98
N TYR A 541 29.04 52.17 20.78
CA TYR A 541 30.42 52.28 20.23
C TYR A 541 31.59 51.34 20.62
N SER A 542 31.89 50.43 19.67
CA SER A 542 33.20 50.08 19.07
C SER A 542 34.50 49.94 19.91
N GLY A 543 35.23 48.84 19.72
CA GLY A 543 36.66 48.78 20.05
C GLY A 543 37.37 47.43 19.79
N PHE A 544 38.08 47.35 18.67
CA PHE A 544 39.19 46.41 18.37
C PHE A 544 38.97 44.90 18.28
N SER A 545 40.00 44.24 17.74
CA SER A 545 40.01 42.95 17.06
C SER A 545 41.03 41.98 17.63
N LEU A 546 40.79 40.69 17.43
CA LEU A 546 41.83 39.67 17.36
C LEU A 546 41.47 38.72 16.22
N GLU A 547 42.45 38.46 15.34
CA GLU A 547 42.28 37.66 14.13
C GLU A 547 42.31 36.16 14.44
N TYR A 548 41.63 35.36 13.62
CA TYR A 548 41.79 33.91 13.57
C TYR A 548 41.88 33.46 12.12
N ASP A 549 43.08 33.03 11.72
CA ASP A 549 43.35 32.53 10.37
C ASP A 549 42.54 31.26 10.04
N THR A 550 42.07 31.19 8.80
CA THR A 550 41.43 30.00 8.25
C THR A 550 42.47 29.00 7.73
N VAL A 551 42.54 27.81 8.32
CA VAL A 551 43.33 26.68 7.80
C VAL A 551 42.42 25.46 7.60
N PRO A 552 42.38 24.85 6.40
CA PRO A 552 41.55 23.68 6.13
C PRO A 552 42.21 22.39 6.67
N ILE A 553 41.45 21.55 7.37
CA ILE A 553 41.94 20.27 7.88
C ILE A 553 41.62 19.17 6.85
N GLN A 554 42.67 18.57 6.27
CA GLN A 554 42.54 17.35 5.47
C GLN A 554 42.35 16.12 6.38
N SER A 555 41.48 15.21 5.97
CA SER A 555 41.25 13.95 6.69
C SER A 555 42.31 12.90 6.36
N SER A 556 43.27 12.69 7.26
CA SER A 556 44.14 11.51 7.26
C SER A 556 44.36 10.99 8.67
N VAL A 557 44.07 9.71 8.89
CA VAL A 557 44.34 9.00 10.16
C VAL A 557 45.05 7.69 9.80
N VAL A 558 46.33 7.62 10.13
CA VAL A 558 47.18 6.45 9.89
C VAL A 558 47.09 5.51 11.10
N LEU A 559 46.81 4.23 10.85
CA LEU A 559 46.93 3.20 11.88
C LEU A 559 48.41 2.94 12.19
N CYS A 560 48.78 3.06 13.46
CA CYS A 560 50.17 2.93 13.88
C CYS A 560 50.61 1.47 13.97
N SER A 561 51.67 1.12 13.24
CA SER A 561 52.33 -0.19 13.29
C SER A 561 53.71 -0.06 13.93
N CYS A 562 54.04 -0.95 14.87
CA CYS A 562 55.36 -1.03 15.50
C CYS A 562 56.22 -2.17 14.92
N PRO A 563 57.57 -2.11 15.02
CA PRO A 563 58.40 -2.46 13.87
C PRO A 563 59.21 -3.76 13.97
N SER A 564 59.68 -4.21 12.79
CA SER A 564 60.84 -5.10 12.62
C SER A 564 61.95 -4.35 11.88
N PRO A 565 63.25 -4.50 12.24
CA PRO A 565 64.33 -3.71 11.65
C PRO A 565 65.03 -4.38 10.46
N SER A 566 65.26 -3.58 9.39
CA SER A 566 66.36 -3.70 8.41
C SER A 566 66.38 -4.94 7.47
N MET A 567 66.95 -4.90 6.25
CA MET A 567 67.84 -3.91 5.61
C MET A 567 67.41 -3.50 4.18
N VAL A 568 67.72 -2.23 3.85
CA VAL A 568 68.21 -1.65 2.57
C VAL A 568 67.76 -2.21 1.19
N ARG A 569 67.46 -1.26 0.29
CA ARG A 569 66.91 -1.41 -1.07
C ARG A 569 67.79 -0.69 -2.11
N THR A 570 68.04 -1.31 -3.26
CA THR A 570 68.44 -0.65 -4.54
C THR A 570 67.88 -1.50 -5.71
N GLN A 571 66.99 -0.95 -6.56
CA GLN A 571 67.24 -0.40 -7.92
C GLN A 571 67.50 -1.48 -9.00
N THR A 572 66.98 -1.46 -10.24
CA THR A 572 66.00 -0.57 -10.94
C THR A 572 65.44 -1.25 -12.22
N GLU A 573 64.24 -0.83 -12.64
CA GLU A 573 63.74 -0.69 -14.04
C GLU A 573 63.51 -1.88 -15.04
N SER A 574 62.50 -1.63 -15.90
CA SER A 574 62.28 -2.06 -17.30
C SER A 574 62.16 -3.55 -17.74
N SER A 575 60.89 -3.95 -17.95
CA SER A 575 60.32 -4.57 -19.18
C SER A 575 60.88 -5.86 -19.84
N THR A 576 60.02 -6.89 -19.83
CA THR A 576 59.68 -7.84 -20.94
C THR A 576 60.75 -8.74 -21.59
N ALA A 577 60.76 -10.03 -21.16
CA ALA A 577 60.41 -11.27 -21.92
C ALA A 577 60.96 -11.55 -23.35
N PRO A 578 60.86 -12.79 -23.91
CA PRO A 578 60.50 -14.10 -23.35
C PRO A 578 61.59 -15.20 -23.56
N GLY A 579 61.37 -16.45 -23.13
CA GLY A 579 62.21 -17.60 -23.59
C GLY A 579 62.15 -18.89 -22.74
N VAL A 580 61.93 -20.03 -23.41
CA VAL A 580 61.83 -21.45 -22.93
C VAL A 580 62.41 -22.33 -24.08
N PRO A 581 62.97 -23.57 -23.93
CA PRO A 581 63.02 -24.54 -22.81
C PRO A 581 64.43 -25.16 -22.50
N SER A 582 64.43 -26.28 -21.77
CA SER A 582 65.45 -27.36 -21.63
C SER A 582 66.51 -27.22 -20.52
N GLY A 583 67.02 -28.31 -19.92
CA GLY A 583 66.57 -29.71 -19.96
C GLY A 583 67.68 -30.73 -19.60
N GLY A 584 67.49 -31.58 -18.57
CA GLY A 584 68.47 -32.60 -18.16
C GLY A 584 67.96 -33.50 -17.02
N SER A 585 68.36 -34.77 -17.01
CA SER A 585 67.75 -35.84 -16.18
C SER A 585 68.78 -36.88 -15.70
N ARG A 586 68.32 -37.85 -14.87
CA ARG A 586 68.99 -39.12 -14.40
C ARG A 586 69.78 -39.02 -13.07
N GLN A 587 69.88 -40.05 -12.21
CA GLN A 587 69.24 -41.39 -12.16
C GLN A 587 69.33 -42.07 -10.77
N GLY A 588 68.22 -42.66 -10.29
CA GLY A 588 68.11 -43.94 -9.52
C GLY A 588 68.92 -44.17 -8.22
N PRO A 589 68.89 -45.40 -7.64
CA PRO A 589 68.02 -46.56 -7.93
C PRO A 589 67.10 -46.95 -6.71
N ALA A 590 66.53 -48.16 -6.71
CA ALA A 590 65.57 -48.68 -5.72
C ALA A 590 65.91 -50.12 -5.26
N MET A 591 65.14 -50.71 -4.32
CA MET A 591 64.96 -52.18 -4.22
C MET A 591 63.72 -52.63 -3.40
N ASP A 592 63.33 -53.89 -3.58
CA ASP A 592 62.13 -54.59 -3.06
C ASP A 592 62.33 -55.25 -1.67
N GLY A 593 61.28 -55.92 -1.12
CA GLY A 593 61.52 -57.06 -0.21
C GLY A 593 60.43 -57.43 0.81
N THR A 594 59.45 -58.22 0.40
CA THR A 594 58.30 -58.80 1.14
C THR A 594 58.58 -59.54 2.48
N ALA A 595 57.59 -59.46 3.39
CA ALA A 595 56.99 -60.58 4.19
C ALA A 595 57.32 -60.83 5.70
N ALA A 596 56.24 -61.26 6.39
CA ALA A 596 56.13 -62.09 7.61
C ALA A 596 56.14 -61.48 9.05
N GLN A 597 55.34 -62.14 9.91
CA GLN A 597 55.14 -61.97 11.37
C GLN A 597 56.02 -63.01 12.15
N PRO A 598 56.06 -63.13 13.51
CA PRO A 598 55.17 -62.55 14.54
C PRO A 598 55.78 -62.09 15.92
N ARG A 599 54.91 -61.45 16.72
CA ARG A 599 54.84 -61.38 18.21
C ARG A 599 56.12 -61.22 19.07
N ALA A 600 56.35 -59.97 19.48
CA ALA A 600 56.29 -59.46 20.86
C ALA A 600 57.27 -59.92 21.97
N SER A 601 58.01 -58.94 22.53
CA SER A 601 58.24 -58.75 23.98
C SER A 601 58.62 -57.27 24.28
N ALA A 602 58.58 -56.86 25.56
CA ALA A 602 58.81 -55.47 26.03
C ALA A 602 60.34 -55.17 26.21
N SER A 603 60.85 -53.94 26.41
CA SER A 603 60.37 -52.86 27.30
C SER A 603 60.88 -51.44 26.95
N ALA A 604 60.18 -50.45 27.53
CA ALA A 604 60.38 -48.99 27.65
C ALA A 604 61.83 -48.52 27.99
N LEU A 605 62.21 -47.23 27.90
CA LEU A 605 61.48 -45.94 28.04
C LEU A 605 61.83 -44.96 26.90
N GLN A 606 60.92 -44.22 26.26
CA GLN A 606 59.94 -43.20 26.71
C GLN A 606 60.52 -41.79 26.99
N HIS A 607 60.37 -40.91 25.99
CA HIS A 607 60.03 -39.49 26.14
C HIS A 607 58.77 -39.24 25.29
N ALA A 608 57.74 -38.61 25.86
CA ALA A 608 56.46 -38.42 25.18
C ALA A 608 56.40 -37.06 24.47
N ALA A 609 56.22 -37.07 23.15
CA ALA A 609 55.99 -35.86 22.37
C ALA A 609 54.51 -35.41 22.44
N GLN A 610 54.26 -34.10 22.32
CA GLN A 610 52.92 -33.53 22.29
C GLN A 610 52.18 -33.88 20.98
N PRO A 611 50.83 -33.99 21.00
CA PRO A 611 50.04 -34.25 19.80
C PRO A 611 50.10 -33.07 18.82
N PRO A 612 50.07 -33.32 17.48
CA PRO A 612 50.13 -32.26 16.47
C PRO A 612 48.87 -31.39 16.49
N GLN A 613 49.03 -30.07 16.38
CA GLN A 613 47.90 -29.15 16.27
C GLN A 613 47.19 -29.24 14.91
N PRO A 614 45.86 -29.08 14.85
CA PRO A 614 45.09 -29.21 13.61
C PRO A 614 45.40 -28.09 12.59
N ARG A 615 45.51 -28.47 11.30
CA ARG A 615 45.67 -27.53 10.18
C ARG A 615 44.55 -26.48 10.19
N LYS A 616 44.90 -25.19 10.07
CA LYS A 616 43.91 -24.13 9.79
C LYS A 616 43.19 -24.44 8.48
N LYS A 617 41.87 -24.52 8.53
CA LYS A 617 41.02 -24.88 7.39
C LYS A 617 40.99 -23.77 6.33
N ARG A 618 40.69 -24.16 5.10
CA ARG A 618 40.62 -23.33 3.88
C ARG A 618 39.36 -23.68 3.08
N PRO A 619 38.91 -22.86 2.12
CA PRO A 619 37.77 -23.21 1.26
C PRO A 619 37.93 -24.56 0.55
N GLU A 620 39.17 -24.90 0.15
CA GLU A 620 39.56 -26.16 -0.48
C GLU A 620 39.27 -27.44 0.35
N ASP A 621 39.15 -27.32 1.69
CA ASP A 621 38.88 -28.46 2.59
C ASP A 621 37.41 -28.92 2.54
N PHE A 622 36.53 -28.21 1.80
CA PHE A 622 35.09 -28.41 1.83
C PHE A 622 34.47 -28.58 0.44
N LYS A 623 33.54 -29.52 0.34
CA LYS A 623 32.53 -29.53 -0.72
C LYS A 623 31.31 -28.70 -0.27
N PHE A 624 31.18 -27.50 -0.80
CA PHE A 624 29.96 -26.69 -0.65
C PHE A 624 28.78 -27.31 -1.40
N GLY A 625 27.58 -27.15 -0.86
CA GLY A 625 26.32 -27.67 -1.38
C GLY A 625 25.24 -26.59 -1.43
N LYS A 626 24.01 -26.91 -1.03
CA LYS A 626 22.90 -25.95 -1.04
C LYS A 626 23.16 -24.75 -0.11
N ILE A 627 22.66 -23.60 -0.52
CA ILE A 627 22.47 -22.44 0.38
C ILE A 627 21.40 -22.83 1.42
N LEU A 628 21.60 -22.39 2.66
CA LEU A 628 20.72 -22.61 3.81
C LEU A 628 19.96 -21.35 4.21
N GLY A 629 20.51 -20.17 3.93
CA GLY A 629 19.89 -18.88 4.16
C GLY A 629 20.80 -17.74 3.69
N GLU A 630 20.20 -16.59 3.38
CA GLU A 630 20.90 -15.38 2.93
C GLU A 630 20.49 -14.21 3.81
N GLY A 631 21.46 -13.41 4.23
CA GLY A 631 21.28 -12.19 5.00
C GLY A 631 22.07 -11.05 4.37
N SER A 632 21.77 -9.81 4.79
CA SER A 632 22.20 -8.57 4.12
C SER A 632 23.70 -8.40 3.84
N PHE A 633 24.58 -9.12 4.55
CA PHE A 633 26.03 -9.15 4.30
C PHE A 633 26.64 -10.57 4.46
N SER A 634 25.84 -11.64 4.44
CA SER A 634 26.34 -13.01 4.61
C SER A 634 25.45 -14.10 3.99
N THR A 635 26.07 -15.11 3.39
CA THR A 635 25.41 -16.32 2.85
C THR A 635 25.77 -17.52 3.73
N VAL A 636 24.78 -18.30 4.17
CA VAL A 636 25.01 -19.55 4.91
C VAL A 636 24.88 -20.72 3.94
N VAL A 637 25.91 -21.57 3.85
CA VAL A 637 25.98 -22.68 2.90
C VAL A 637 26.21 -24.00 3.64
N LEU A 638 25.47 -25.06 3.27
CA LEU A 638 25.76 -26.41 3.73
C LEU A 638 27.07 -26.89 3.11
N ALA A 639 28.05 -27.24 3.93
CA ALA A 639 29.35 -27.70 3.46
C ALA A 639 29.75 -29.01 4.13
N ARG A 640 30.32 -29.93 3.35
CA ARG A 640 30.89 -31.18 3.86
C ARG A 640 32.41 -31.12 3.81
N GLU A 641 33.06 -31.29 4.96
CA GLU A 641 34.52 -31.36 5.09
C GLU A 641 35.04 -32.64 4.43
N LEU A 642 35.96 -32.52 3.48
CA LEU A 642 36.46 -33.64 2.67
C LEU A 642 37.20 -34.69 3.53
N ALA A 643 37.99 -34.23 4.50
CA ALA A 643 38.82 -35.10 5.34
C ALA A 643 38.05 -35.89 6.41
N THR A 644 36.86 -35.43 6.82
CA THR A 644 36.08 -36.02 7.93
C THR A 644 34.69 -36.49 7.52
N SER A 645 34.22 -36.12 6.32
CA SER A 645 32.83 -36.21 5.87
C SER A 645 31.78 -35.54 6.78
N ARG A 646 32.20 -34.72 7.75
CA ARG A 646 31.28 -33.98 8.63
C ARG A 646 30.61 -32.83 7.89
N GLU A 647 29.35 -32.58 8.23
CA GLU A 647 28.55 -31.49 7.68
C GLU A 647 28.53 -30.29 8.64
N TYR A 648 28.70 -29.10 8.07
CA TYR A 648 28.67 -27.83 8.79
C TYR A 648 27.79 -26.83 8.03
N ALA A 649 27.17 -25.91 8.75
CA ALA A 649 26.62 -24.70 8.14
C ALA A 649 27.75 -23.65 8.14
N ILE A 650 28.29 -23.30 6.97
CA ILE A 650 29.35 -22.29 6.86
C ILE A 650 28.72 -20.93 6.54
N LYS A 651 28.77 -19.99 7.49
CA LYS A 651 28.41 -18.58 7.27
C LYS A 651 29.59 -17.88 6.59
N ILE A 652 29.39 -17.45 5.35
CA ILE A 652 30.36 -16.76 4.50
C ILE A 652 30.01 -15.27 4.50
N LEU A 653 30.97 -14.39 4.77
CA LEU A 653 30.75 -12.95 4.84
C LEU A 653 31.83 -12.21 4.01
N GLU A 654 31.44 -11.27 3.16
CA GLU A 654 32.40 -10.55 2.29
C GLU A 654 33.05 -9.36 2.99
N LYS A 655 34.38 -9.34 3.09
CA LYS A 655 35.15 -8.32 3.80
C LYS A 655 34.88 -6.90 3.29
N ARG A 656 34.83 -6.71 1.96
CA ARG A 656 34.58 -5.39 1.33
C ARG A 656 33.23 -4.83 1.76
N HIS A 657 32.19 -5.66 1.74
CA HIS A 657 30.83 -5.29 2.13
C HIS A 657 30.74 -4.97 3.64
N ILE A 658 31.32 -5.83 4.50
CA ILE A 658 31.36 -5.62 5.97
C ILE A 658 32.06 -4.31 6.36
N ILE A 659 33.15 -3.96 5.66
CA ILE A 659 33.90 -2.71 5.88
C ILE A 659 33.07 -1.50 5.41
N LYS A 660 32.55 -1.54 4.18
CA LYS A 660 31.75 -0.45 3.58
C LYS A 660 30.54 -0.08 4.46
N GLU A 661 29.81 -1.08 4.95
CA GLU A 661 28.59 -0.88 5.76
C GLU A 661 28.87 -0.77 7.27
N ASN A 662 30.13 -0.56 7.68
CA ASN A 662 30.59 -0.42 9.07
C ASN A 662 30.17 -1.58 9.99
N LYS A 663 29.98 -2.80 9.45
CA LYS A 663 29.49 -3.98 10.20
C LYS A 663 30.60 -4.75 10.92
N VAL A 664 31.88 -4.39 10.76
CA VAL A 664 33.03 -5.04 11.43
C VAL A 664 32.78 -5.32 12.91
N PRO A 665 32.27 -4.38 13.74
CA PRO A 665 32.05 -4.63 15.17
C PRO A 665 30.98 -5.69 15.48
N TYR A 666 30.04 -5.94 14.57
CA TYR A 666 29.01 -6.98 14.71
C TYR A 666 29.59 -8.36 14.41
N VAL A 667 30.37 -8.48 13.33
CA VAL A 667 31.01 -9.74 12.92
C VAL A 667 32.08 -10.19 13.93
N THR A 668 32.86 -9.26 14.48
CA THR A 668 33.78 -9.56 15.59
C THR A 668 33.02 -10.04 16.83
N ARG A 669 31.90 -9.41 17.16
CA ARG A 669 31.08 -9.73 18.33
C ARG A 669 30.39 -11.08 18.22
N GLU A 670 29.87 -11.43 17.05
CA GLU A 670 29.27 -12.75 16.78
C GLU A 670 30.27 -13.86 17.11
N ARG A 671 31.50 -13.78 16.55
CA ARG A 671 32.61 -14.70 16.86
C ARG A 671 32.93 -14.72 18.35
N ASP A 672 33.07 -13.56 18.99
CA ASP A 672 33.55 -13.43 20.37
C ASP A 672 32.50 -13.81 21.43
N VAL A 673 31.22 -13.81 21.06
CA VAL A 673 30.13 -14.37 21.86
C VAL A 673 30.04 -15.88 21.63
N MET A 674 29.93 -16.35 20.38
CA MET A 674 29.74 -17.79 20.09
C MET A 674 30.91 -18.65 20.58
N SER A 675 32.14 -18.13 20.57
CA SER A 675 33.32 -18.80 21.15
C SER A 675 33.30 -18.95 22.69
N ARG A 676 32.37 -18.29 23.38
CA ARG A 676 32.16 -18.41 24.84
C ARG A 676 30.97 -19.30 25.21
N LEU A 677 30.17 -19.73 24.23
CA LEU A 677 29.00 -20.56 24.43
C LEU A 677 29.35 -22.04 24.22
N ASP A 678 29.07 -22.85 25.23
CA ASP A 678 29.15 -24.31 25.15
C ASP A 678 28.00 -24.93 25.94
N HIS A 679 26.85 -25.06 25.26
CA HIS A 679 25.57 -25.51 25.81
C HIS A 679 24.69 -26.00 24.64
N PRO A 680 23.92 -27.09 24.78
CA PRO A 680 23.26 -27.78 23.66
C PRO A 680 22.30 -26.88 22.86
N PHE A 681 21.55 -25.99 23.52
CA PHE A 681 20.54 -25.13 22.90
C PHE A 681 21.08 -23.93 22.10
N PHE A 682 22.35 -23.96 21.70
CA PHE A 682 23.00 -22.91 20.90
C PHE A 682 23.69 -23.46 19.65
N VAL A 683 23.76 -22.65 18.59
CA VAL A 683 24.55 -22.98 17.41
C VAL A 683 26.04 -22.92 17.77
N LYS A 684 26.74 -24.06 17.66
CA LYS A 684 28.15 -24.17 18.07
C LYS A 684 29.09 -23.73 16.96
N LEU A 685 29.98 -22.78 17.28
CA LEU A 685 31.07 -22.33 16.41
C LEU A 685 32.28 -23.28 16.56
N TYR A 686 32.55 -24.09 15.54
CA TYR A 686 33.65 -25.07 15.56
C TYR A 686 35.00 -24.48 15.11
N PHE A 687 34.98 -23.54 14.16
CA PHE A 687 36.19 -22.91 13.61
C PHE A 687 35.86 -21.63 12.84
N THR A 688 36.86 -20.77 12.67
CA THR A 688 36.82 -19.65 11.72
C THR A 688 38.06 -19.63 10.83
N PHE A 689 37.89 -19.31 9.55
CA PHE A 689 38.99 -19.02 8.64
C PHE A 689 38.65 -17.85 7.70
N GLN A 690 39.60 -17.45 6.86
CA GLN A 690 39.45 -16.36 5.90
C GLN A 690 40.39 -16.56 4.71
N ASP A 691 40.02 -16.02 3.56
CA ASP A 691 40.90 -15.77 2.41
C ASP A 691 41.03 -14.25 2.20
N ASP A 692 41.45 -13.78 1.03
CA ASP A 692 41.63 -12.35 0.76
C ASP A 692 40.30 -11.56 0.68
N GLU A 693 39.20 -12.21 0.31
CA GLU A 693 37.89 -11.57 0.08
C GLU A 693 36.88 -11.80 1.20
N LYS A 694 36.92 -12.98 1.85
CA LYS A 694 35.82 -13.50 2.66
C LYS A 694 36.26 -13.98 4.05
N LEU A 695 35.30 -13.97 4.97
CA LEU A 695 35.35 -14.58 6.29
C LEU A 695 34.43 -15.81 6.30
N TYR A 696 34.84 -16.87 6.99
CA TYR A 696 34.13 -18.15 7.04
C TYR A 696 33.99 -18.61 8.49
N PHE A 697 32.76 -18.74 8.99
CA PHE A 697 32.45 -19.33 10.30
C PHE A 697 31.84 -20.72 10.11
N GLY A 698 32.47 -21.76 10.65
CA GLY A 698 31.96 -23.14 10.60
C GLY A 698 31.07 -23.45 11.79
N LEU A 699 29.77 -23.59 11.54
CA LEU A 699 28.72 -23.74 12.55
C LEU A 699 28.09 -25.14 12.53
N SER A 700 27.47 -25.54 13.64
CA SER A 700 26.59 -26.72 13.69
C SER A 700 25.40 -26.57 12.73
N TYR A 701 25.12 -27.60 11.93
CA TYR A 701 24.01 -27.58 10.97
C TYR A 701 22.67 -27.97 11.60
N ALA A 702 21.84 -26.97 11.89
CA ALA A 702 20.46 -27.15 12.33
C ALA A 702 19.56 -27.64 11.17
N LYS A 703 19.47 -28.97 11.01
CA LYS A 703 18.84 -29.64 9.85
C LYS A 703 17.37 -29.27 9.61
N ASN A 704 16.60 -28.97 10.66
CA ASN A 704 15.17 -28.66 10.53
C ASN A 704 14.90 -27.17 10.24
N GLY A 705 15.88 -26.28 10.41
CA GLY A 705 15.76 -24.84 10.13
C GLY A 705 15.03 -24.05 11.22
N GLU A 706 14.53 -22.87 10.90
CA GLU A 706 13.85 -21.94 11.82
C GLU A 706 12.63 -22.56 12.53
N LEU A 707 12.37 -22.12 13.78
CA LEU A 707 11.13 -22.39 14.51
C LEU A 707 9.94 -21.69 13.86
N LEU A 708 10.12 -20.46 13.33
CA LEU A 708 9.05 -19.69 12.67
C LEU A 708 8.37 -20.46 11.52
N LYS A 709 9.16 -21.22 10.75
CA LYS A 709 8.70 -22.12 9.69
C LYS A 709 7.68 -23.15 10.20
N TYR A 710 7.79 -23.61 11.44
CA TYR A 710 6.86 -24.57 12.03
C TYR A 710 5.59 -23.88 12.52
N ILE A 711 5.69 -22.72 13.18
CA ILE A 711 4.55 -21.86 13.57
C ILE A 711 3.69 -21.57 12.32
N ARG A 712 4.30 -20.99 11.27
CA ARG A 712 3.64 -20.69 9.98
C ARG A 712 3.02 -21.92 9.29
N LYS A 713 3.56 -23.12 9.52
CA LYS A 713 3.10 -24.38 8.88
C LYS A 713 1.92 -25.04 9.61
N ILE A 714 1.82 -24.89 10.93
CA ILE A 714 0.82 -25.59 11.76
C ILE A 714 -0.22 -24.65 12.39
N GLY A 715 -0.02 -23.34 12.30
CA GLY A 715 -0.88 -22.32 12.91
C GLY A 715 -0.42 -21.99 14.31
N SER A 716 -0.70 -22.88 15.27
CA SER A 716 -0.26 -22.74 16.66
C SER A 716 0.17 -24.08 17.26
N PHE A 717 0.92 -24.02 18.35
CA PHE A 717 1.44 -25.16 19.10
C PHE A 717 0.43 -25.57 20.18
N ASP A 718 0.31 -26.86 20.49
CA ASP A 718 -0.48 -27.30 21.65
C ASP A 718 0.23 -26.94 22.96
N GLU A 719 -0.44 -27.11 24.11
CA GLU A 719 0.13 -26.71 25.41
C GLU A 719 1.42 -27.49 25.70
N THR A 720 1.49 -28.76 25.29
CA THR A 720 2.65 -29.64 25.51
C THR A 720 3.86 -29.17 24.70
N CYS A 721 3.66 -28.88 23.41
CA CYS A 721 4.69 -28.34 22.54
C CYS A 721 5.12 -26.95 23.05
N THR A 722 4.16 -26.06 23.30
CA THR A 722 4.45 -24.71 23.83
C THR A 722 5.29 -24.78 25.09
N ARG A 723 4.90 -25.60 26.07
CA ARG A 723 5.61 -25.78 27.35
C ARG A 723 7.02 -26.33 27.15
N PHE A 724 7.20 -27.34 26.29
CA PHE A 724 8.51 -27.93 26.02
C PHE A 724 9.47 -26.93 25.38
N TYR A 725 9.11 -26.33 24.23
CA TYR A 725 10.01 -25.39 23.54
C TYR A 725 10.25 -24.11 24.36
N THR A 726 9.27 -23.66 25.16
CA THR A 726 9.47 -22.56 26.11
C THR A 726 10.47 -22.94 27.21
N ALA A 727 10.42 -24.15 27.75
CA ALA A 727 11.40 -24.61 28.74
C ALA A 727 12.82 -24.67 28.16
N GLU A 728 13.00 -25.09 26.90
CA GLU A 728 14.31 -25.04 26.25
C GLU A 728 14.83 -23.60 26.12
N MET A 729 13.96 -22.65 25.73
CA MET A 729 14.32 -21.22 25.66
C MET A 729 14.68 -20.66 27.03
N VAL A 730 13.92 -20.99 28.09
CA VAL A 730 14.22 -20.56 29.48
C VAL A 730 15.56 -21.11 29.95
N SER A 731 15.86 -22.38 29.68
CA SER A 731 17.16 -22.99 29.98
C SER A 731 18.31 -22.35 29.20
N ALA A 732 18.12 -22.06 27.91
CA ALA A 732 19.12 -21.38 27.09
C ALA A 732 19.39 -19.95 27.57
N LEU A 733 18.34 -19.18 27.91
CA LEU A 733 18.47 -17.81 28.40
C LEU A 733 19.10 -17.74 29.79
N GLU A 734 18.80 -18.67 30.69
CA GLU A 734 19.47 -18.80 31.99
C GLU A 734 21.00 -18.93 31.82
N TYR A 735 21.44 -19.83 30.94
CA TYR A 735 22.86 -20.02 30.62
C TYR A 735 23.51 -18.77 30.02
N LEU A 736 22.82 -18.09 29.11
CA LEU A 736 23.29 -16.88 28.44
C LEU A 736 23.43 -15.70 29.42
N HIS A 737 22.41 -15.50 30.26
CA HIS A 737 22.35 -14.45 31.27
C HIS A 737 23.31 -14.71 32.43
N GLY A 738 23.54 -15.98 32.79
CA GLY A 738 24.56 -16.41 33.76
C GLY A 738 25.99 -16.09 33.29
N LYS A 739 26.24 -16.09 31.97
CA LYS A 739 27.50 -15.58 31.37
C LYS A 739 27.55 -14.05 31.23
N GLY A 740 26.53 -13.32 31.68
CA GLY A 740 26.46 -11.87 31.53
C GLY A 740 26.23 -11.40 30.08
N ILE A 741 25.59 -12.22 29.25
CA ILE A 741 25.32 -11.93 27.84
C ILE A 741 23.82 -11.67 27.65
N VAL A 742 23.46 -10.67 26.85
CA VAL A 742 22.09 -10.33 26.44
C VAL A 742 21.96 -10.56 24.94
N HIS A 743 20.87 -11.19 24.48
CA HIS A 743 20.65 -11.52 23.07
C HIS A 743 20.21 -10.29 22.25
N ARG A 744 19.24 -9.53 22.76
CA ARG A 744 18.63 -8.30 22.19
C ARG A 744 17.82 -8.48 20.90
N ASP A 745 18.08 -9.52 20.11
CA ASP A 745 17.30 -9.86 18.91
C ASP A 745 16.80 -11.32 18.96
N LEU A 746 16.11 -11.68 20.04
CA LEU A 746 15.52 -13.00 20.22
C LEU A 746 14.13 -13.06 19.55
N LYS A 747 13.96 -13.99 18.62
CA LYS A 747 12.75 -14.17 17.80
C LYS A 747 12.72 -15.57 17.15
N PRO A 748 11.57 -16.11 16.69
CA PRO A 748 11.49 -17.49 16.17
C PRO A 748 12.27 -17.77 14.88
N GLU A 749 12.75 -16.73 14.18
CA GLU A 749 13.75 -16.81 13.10
C GLU A 749 15.14 -17.17 13.64
N ASN A 750 15.54 -16.56 14.76
CA ASN A 750 16.85 -16.75 15.41
C ASN A 750 16.88 -17.97 16.34
N ILE A 751 15.82 -18.79 16.33
CA ILE A 751 15.73 -20.08 17.03
C ILE A 751 15.62 -21.16 15.96
N LEU A 752 16.72 -21.87 15.69
CA LEU A 752 16.75 -22.97 14.74
C LEU A 752 16.43 -24.31 15.44
N LEU A 753 16.26 -25.37 14.66
CA LEU A 753 15.96 -26.73 15.15
C LEU A 753 16.98 -27.74 14.59
N ASN A 754 17.56 -28.55 15.47
CA ASN A 754 18.53 -29.60 15.11
C ASN A 754 17.85 -30.81 14.43
N GLU A 755 18.56 -31.91 14.21
CA GLU A 755 17.99 -33.13 13.60
C GLU A 755 16.88 -33.74 14.45
N ASP A 756 17.10 -33.76 15.77
CA ASP A 756 16.25 -34.36 16.80
C ASP A 756 15.09 -33.45 17.27
N MET A 757 14.93 -32.28 16.65
CA MET A 757 13.95 -31.22 16.97
C MET A 757 14.19 -30.42 18.27
N HIS A 758 15.37 -30.46 18.88
CA HIS A 758 15.77 -29.53 19.94
C HIS A 758 16.16 -28.16 19.36
N ILE A 759 15.97 -27.07 20.10
CA ILE A 759 16.36 -25.72 19.64
C ILE A 759 17.88 -25.53 19.52
N GLN A 760 18.30 -24.63 18.62
CA GLN A 760 19.62 -24.04 18.55
C GLN A 760 19.52 -22.54 18.26
N ILE A 761 19.72 -21.70 19.29
CA ILE A 761 19.66 -20.23 19.17
C ILE A 761 20.90 -19.71 18.40
N THR A 762 20.70 -18.68 17.56
CA THR A 762 21.69 -18.14 16.62
C THR A 762 21.62 -16.60 16.49
N ASP A 763 22.53 -16.04 15.68
CA ASP A 763 22.73 -14.60 15.37
C ASP A 763 23.16 -13.71 16.54
N PHE A 764 24.34 -14.00 17.08
CA PHE A 764 24.97 -13.22 18.15
C PHE A 764 25.65 -11.92 17.68
N GLY A 765 25.45 -11.49 16.43
CA GLY A 765 26.01 -10.23 15.93
C GLY A 765 25.47 -9.01 16.68
N THR A 766 24.20 -9.06 17.09
CA THR A 766 23.47 -7.98 17.78
C THR A 766 23.58 -8.02 19.31
N ALA A 767 24.05 -9.15 19.87
CA ALA A 767 24.16 -9.40 21.30
C ALA A 767 25.04 -8.39 22.06
N LYS A 768 25.04 -8.45 23.40
CA LYS A 768 25.90 -7.63 24.25
C LYS A 768 26.45 -8.45 25.42
N VAL A 769 27.78 -8.49 25.54
CA VAL A 769 28.46 -8.89 26.78
C VAL A 769 28.48 -7.70 27.74
N LEU A 770 28.02 -7.91 28.97
CA LEU A 770 28.08 -6.95 30.08
C LEU A 770 29.44 -7.10 30.81
N SER A 771 30.01 -5.99 31.26
CA SER A 771 31.29 -5.98 32.00
C SER A 771 31.05 -6.29 33.49
N PRO A 772 31.82 -7.17 34.14
CA PRO A 772 31.76 -7.35 35.59
C PRO A 772 32.16 -6.09 36.38
N GLU A 773 33.09 -5.29 35.87
CA GLU A 773 33.65 -4.14 36.61
C GLU A 773 32.75 -2.89 36.62
N SER A 774 31.66 -2.85 35.85
CA SER A 774 30.67 -1.77 35.91
C SER A 774 29.27 -2.31 36.11
N LYS A 775 28.53 -1.77 37.08
CA LYS A 775 27.10 -2.09 37.34
C LYS A 775 26.16 -1.50 36.26
N GLN A 776 26.63 -1.39 35.02
CA GLN A 776 25.89 -0.80 33.92
C GLN A 776 25.15 -1.90 33.16
N ALA A 777 24.02 -2.35 33.72
CA ALA A 777 23.08 -3.30 33.10
C ALA A 777 22.33 -2.74 31.87
N ARG A 778 22.84 -1.65 31.26
CA ARG A 778 22.23 -0.86 30.21
C ARG A 778 23.10 -0.86 28.94
N ALA A 779 22.54 -1.35 27.83
CA ALA A 779 23.23 -1.50 26.55
C ALA A 779 22.79 -0.45 25.53
N ASN A 780 23.56 0.62 25.39
CA ASN A 780 23.25 1.83 24.61
C ASN A 780 23.40 1.65 23.08
N SER A 781 22.71 0.69 22.46
CA SER A 781 22.59 0.62 20.99
C SER A 781 21.25 0.02 20.56
N PHE A 782 20.48 0.76 19.77
CA PHE A 782 19.20 0.32 19.20
C PHE A 782 19.43 -0.77 18.14
N VAL A 783 18.97 -1.99 18.42
CA VAL A 783 19.01 -3.16 17.51
C VAL A 783 17.91 -4.15 17.93
N GLY A 784 17.12 -4.67 16.99
CA GLY A 784 16.12 -5.74 17.20
C GLY A 784 14.97 -5.65 16.19
N THR A 785 14.28 -6.77 15.91
CA THR A 785 13.07 -6.79 15.06
C THR A 785 11.84 -6.24 15.82
N ALA A 786 11.12 -5.29 15.22
CA ALA A 786 10.14 -4.43 15.90
C ALA A 786 9.10 -5.15 16.79
N GLN A 787 8.57 -6.29 16.35
CA GLN A 787 7.54 -7.07 17.08
C GLN A 787 8.01 -7.64 18.43
N TYR A 788 9.34 -7.74 18.64
CA TYR A 788 9.95 -8.32 19.85
C TYR A 788 10.80 -7.30 20.64
N VAL A 789 10.86 -6.04 20.19
CA VAL A 789 11.60 -4.96 20.88
C VAL A 789 10.94 -4.66 22.22
N SER A 790 11.77 -4.51 23.26
CA SER A 790 11.32 -4.19 24.62
C SER A 790 11.13 -2.67 24.82
N PRO A 791 10.18 -2.24 25.70
CA PRO A 791 9.84 -0.83 25.87
C PRO A 791 11.02 0.03 26.37
N GLU A 792 11.90 -0.51 27.21
CA GLU A 792 13.11 0.19 27.68
C GLU A 792 14.13 0.50 26.58
N LEU A 793 14.13 -0.26 25.48
CA LEU A 793 14.97 0.00 24.32
C LEU A 793 14.41 1.14 23.44
N LEU A 794 13.10 1.41 23.51
CA LEU A 794 12.44 2.53 22.84
C LEU A 794 12.57 3.83 23.68
N THR A 795 12.29 3.74 24.98
CA THR A 795 12.21 4.92 25.87
C THR A 795 13.60 5.36 26.35
N GLU A 796 14.31 4.49 27.08
CA GLU A 796 15.62 4.78 27.68
C GLU A 796 16.78 4.60 26.68
N LYS A 797 16.54 3.96 25.53
CA LYS A 797 17.56 3.51 24.55
C LYS A 797 18.60 2.55 25.18
N SER A 798 18.20 1.77 26.18
CA SER A 798 19.06 0.77 26.82
C SER A 798 18.37 -0.58 27.02
N ALA A 799 18.90 -1.62 26.38
CA ALA A 799 18.52 -3.00 26.67
C ALA A 799 19.25 -3.54 27.90
N CYS A 800 18.63 -4.48 28.61
CA CYS A 800 19.15 -5.21 29.77
C CYS A 800 18.86 -6.72 29.61
N LYS A 801 19.26 -7.57 30.58
CA LYS A 801 18.92 -9.01 30.55
C LYS A 801 17.40 -9.24 30.43
N SER A 802 16.61 -8.46 31.17
CA SER A 802 15.16 -8.52 31.16
C SER A 802 14.52 -8.15 29.80
N SER A 803 15.26 -7.55 28.87
CA SER A 803 14.79 -7.31 27.49
C SER A 803 14.62 -8.61 26.71
N ASP A 804 15.43 -9.65 26.98
CA ASP A 804 15.24 -10.97 26.36
C ASP A 804 14.02 -11.71 26.94
N LEU A 805 13.63 -11.40 28.19
CA LEU A 805 12.42 -11.95 28.84
C LEU A 805 11.14 -11.35 28.26
N TRP A 806 11.15 -10.09 27.85
CA TRP A 806 10.06 -9.49 27.07
C TRP A 806 9.90 -10.19 25.72
N ALA A 807 11.01 -10.40 25.00
CA ALA A 807 11.00 -11.14 23.73
C ALA A 807 10.50 -12.59 23.91
N LEU A 808 10.90 -13.28 24.99
CA LEU A 808 10.34 -14.58 25.39
C LEU A 808 8.81 -14.52 25.58
N GLY A 809 8.28 -13.49 26.25
CA GLY A 809 6.84 -13.26 26.37
C GLY A 809 6.12 -13.13 25.02
N CYS A 810 6.69 -12.36 24.08
CA CYS A 810 6.18 -12.25 22.71
C CYS A 810 6.22 -13.59 21.96
N ILE A 811 7.26 -14.40 22.15
CA ILE A 811 7.42 -15.72 21.52
C ILE A 811 6.40 -16.72 22.09
N ILE A 812 6.21 -16.78 23.42
CA ILE A 812 5.20 -17.65 24.05
C ILE A 812 3.80 -17.28 23.55
N TYR A 813 3.48 -15.99 23.48
CA TYR A 813 2.24 -15.51 22.89
C TYR A 813 2.07 -16.02 21.45
N GLN A 814 3.10 -15.88 20.61
CA GLN A 814 3.08 -16.31 19.22
C GLN A 814 3.01 -17.84 19.04
N LEU A 815 3.58 -18.64 19.94
CA LEU A 815 3.46 -20.10 19.89
C LEU A 815 1.99 -20.54 20.08
N VAL A 816 1.24 -19.87 20.97
CA VAL A 816 -0.16 -20.19 21.29
C VAL A 816 -1.15 -19.52 20.33
N ALA A 817 -0.93 -18.26 19.95
CA ALA A 817 -1.83 -17.50 19.08
C ALA A 817 -1.47 -17.56 17.58
N GLY A 818 -0.30 -18.10 17.22
CA GLY A 818 0.23 -18.15 15.85
C GLY A 818 0.84 -16.84 15.33
N LEU A 819 0.50 -15.71 15.95
CA LEU A 819 0.96 -14.36 15.61
C LEU A 819 1.51 -13.64 16.86
N PRO A 820 2.52 -12.76 16.76
CA PRO A 820 3.04 -12.00 17.89
C PRO A 820 2.00 -10.99 18.44
N PRO A 821 2.15 -10.52 19.69
CA PRO A 821 1.15 -9.67 20.33
C PRO A 821 1.09 -8.25 19.74
N PHE A 822 2.26 -7.62 19.53
CA PHE A 822 2.34 -6.26 19.01
C PHE A 822 2.45 -6.24 17.48
N ARG A 823 1.36 -5.86 16.81
CA ARG A 823 1.23 -5.84 15.35
C ARG A 823 0.49 -4.59 14.85
N ALA A 824 0.95 -4.06 13.72
CA ALA A 824 0.36 -2.97 12.94
C ALA A 824 1.02 -2.94 11.54
N GLY A 825 0.53 -2.07 10.64
CA GLY A 825 1.03 -1.96 9.26
C GLY A 825 2.46 -1.39 9.12
N ASN A 826 2.99 -0.69 10.12
CA ASN A 826 4.36 -0.17 10.15
C ASN A 826 4.98 -0.28 11.56
N GLU A 827 6.30 -0.15 11.64
CA GLU A 827 7.04 -0.31 12.90
C GLU A 827 6.69 0.78 13.94
N TYR A 828 6.41 2.01 13.52
CA TYR A 828 6.04 3.10 14.43
C TYR A 828 4.77 2.79 15.24
N LEU A 829 3.75 2.24 14.60
CA LEU A 829 2.51 1.81 15.26
C LEU A 829 2.75 0.58 16.17
N ILE A 830 3.67 -0.33 15.81
CA ILE A 830 4.12 -1.42 16.69
C ILE A 830 4.79 -0.86 17.95
N PHE A 831 5.69 0.12 17.81
CA PHE A 831 6.35 0.80 18.92
C PHE A 831 5.35 1.56 19.82
N GLN A 832 4.34 2.22 19.25
CA GLN A 832 3.25 2.83 20.04
C GLN A 832 2.50 1.78 20.88
N LYS A 833 2.17 0.61 20.31
CA LYS A 833 1.51 -0.47 21.06
C LYS A 833 2.39 -1.01 22.18
N ILE A 834 3.68 -1.23 21.92
CA ILE A 834 4.66 -1.69 22.91
C ILE A 834 4.75 -0.75 24.12
N ILE A 835 4.89 0.57 23.91
CA ILE A 835 5.04 1.52 25.04
C ILE A 835 3.76 1.72 25.86
N LYS A 836 2.58 1.42 25.30
CA LYS A 836 1.29 1.44 25.99
C LYS A 836 0.91 0.11 26.66
N LEU A 837 1.61 -0.98 26.32
CA LEU A 837 1.18 -2.36 26.58
C LEU A 837 -0.17 -2.71 25.91
N GLU A 838 -0.39 -2.23 24.68
CA GLU A 838 -1.63 -2.38 23.91
C GLU A 838 -1.62 -3.70 23.11
N TYR A 839 -2.09 -4.79 23.74
CA TYR A 839 -2.35 -6.09 23.12
C TYR A 839 -3.45 -6.85 23.88
N ASP A 840 -4.11 -7.79 23.20
CA ASP A 840 -5.17 -8.63 23.75
C ASP A 840 -4.83 -10.13 23.63
N PHE A 841 -5.60 -10.99 24.29
CA PHE A 841 -5.50 -12.45 24.16
C PHE A 841 -6.75 -13.02 23.45
N PRO A 842 -6.61 -13.98 22.51
CA PRO A 842 -7.74 -14.69 21.94
C PRO A 842 -8.47 -15.54 23.00
N GLU A 843 -9.77 -15.80 22.80
CA GLU A 843 -10.63 -16.53 23.75
C GLU A 843 -10.03 -17.87 24.23
N LYS A 844 -9.29 -18.57 23.35
CA LYS A 844 -8.79 -19.93 23.56
C LYS A 844 -7.28 -19.95 23.84
N PHE A 845 -6.79 -19.01 24.64
CA PHE A 845 -5.41 -19.02 25.15
C PHE A 845 -5.29 -19.88 26.43
N PHE A 846 -4.25 -20.69 26.56
CA PHE A 846 -4.07 -21.56 27.74
C PHE A 846 -3.92 -20.74 29.03
N PRO A 847 -4.74 -20.91 30.10
CA PRO A 847 -4.73 -20.03 31.27
C PRO A 847 -3.37 -19.92 31.97
N LYS A 848 -2.65 -21.05 32.13
CA LYS A 848 -1.30 -21.08 32.70
C LYS A 848 -0.26 -20.37 31.82
N ALA A 849 -0.41 -20.41 30.50
CA ALA A 849 0.48 -19.69 29.58
C ALA A 849 0.15 -18.19 29.55
N ARG A 850 -1.13 -17.82 29.64
CA ARG A 850 -1.58 -16.41 29.73
C ARG A 850 -0.96 -15.74 30.97
N ASP A 851 -1.12 -16.38 32.12
CA ASP A 851 -0.55 -15.94 33.40
C ASP A 851 1.00 -15.87 33.38
N LEU A 852 1.68 -16.64 32.52
CA LEU A 852 3.11 -16.49 32.27
C LEU A 852 3.44 -15.29 31.36
N VAL A 853 2.70 -15.11 30.26
CA VAL A 853 2.88 -13.98 29.34
C VAL A 853 2.61 -12.64 30.04
N GLU A 854 1.55 -12.54 30.85
CA GLU A 854 1.22 -11.35 31.65
C GLU A 854 2.32 -11.00 32.67
N LYS A 855 3.14 -11.98 33.10
CA LYS A 855 4.31 -11.78 34.00
C LYS A 855 5.63 -11.52 33.26
N LEU A 856 5.65 -11.64 31.93
CA LEU A 856 6.82 -11.37 31.08
C LEU A 856 6.65 -10.06 30.30
N LEU A 857 5.47 -9.79 29.77
CA LEU A 857 5.11 -8.54 29.08
C LEU A 857 4.75 -7.44 30.10
N VAL A 858 5.71 -7.11 30.97
CA VAL A 858 5.60 -6.01 31.93
C VAL A 858 6.45 -4.84 31.44
N LEU A 859 5.87 -3.63 31.38
CA LEU A 859 6.59 -2.43 30.93
C LEU A 859 7.84 -2.15 31.78
N ASP A 860 7.71 -2.31 33.10
CA ASP A 860 8.81 -2.24 34.04
C ASP A 860 9.68 -3.51 33.95
N ALA A 861 10.89 -3.34 33.40
CA ALA A 861 11.86 -4.41 33.22
C ALA A 861 12.31 -5.07 34.54
N THR A 862 12.20 -4.39 35.69
CA THR A 862 12.57 -4.92 37.02
C THR A 862 11.48 -5.78 37.66
N LYS A 863 10.34 -5.95 36.99
CA LYS A 863 9.18 -6.72 37.49
C LYS A 863 8.84 -7.94 36.63
N ARG A 864 9.63 -8.24 35.60
CA ARG A 864 9.43 -9.41 34.72
C ARG A 864 9.90 -10.68 35.43
N LEU A 865 9.07 -11.72 35.43
CA LEU A 865 9.43 -13.00 36.05
C LEU A 865 10.67 -13.58 35.36
N GLY A 866 11.74 -13.81 36.12
CA GLY A 866 13.05 -14.24 35.58
C GLY A 866 14.16 -13.20 35.67
N CYS A 867 13.86 -11.92 35.93
CA CYS A 867 14.88 -10.86 36.04
C CYS A 867 15.63 -10.93 37.38
N GLU A 868 16.78 -10.25 37.48
CA GLU A 868 17.68 -10.35 38.66
C GLU A 868 17.02 -9.78 39.93
N GLU A 869 16.17 -8.77 39.77
CA GLU A 869 15.36 -8.14 40.81
C GLU A 869 14.19 -9.03 41.30
N MET A 870 13.77 -10.01 40.48
CA MET A 870 12.72 -10.99 40.77
C MET A 870 13.30 -12.38 41.11
N GLU A 871 14.47 -12.40 41.76
CA GLU A 871 15.24 -13.59 42.18
C GLU A 871 15.66 -14.53 41.02
N GLY A 872 15.65 -14.03 39.79
CA GLY A 872 16.18 -14.71 38.61
C GLY A 872 15.35 -15.90 38.13
N TYR A 873 16.03 -16.90 37.58
CA TYR A 873 15.39 -18.02 36.86
C TYR A 873 14.68 -19.04 37.76
N GLY A 874 14.92 -19.03 39.07
CA GLY A 874 14.26 -19.95 40.03
C GLY A 874 12.73 -19.80 40.01
N PRO A 875 12.19 -18.62 40.35
CA PRO A 875 10.75 -18.34 40.28
C PRO A 875 10.15 -18.52 38.87
N LEU A 876 10.92 -18.25 37.80
CA LEU A 876 10.46 -18.48 36.42
C LEU A 876 10.28 -19.98 36.12
N LYS A 877 11.25 -20.82 36.49
CA LYS A 877 11.17 -22.28 36.35
C LYS A 877 10.09 -22.91 37.24
N ALA A 878 9.82 -22.30 38.40
CA ALA A 878 8.77 -22.72 39.33
C ALA A 878 7.35 -22.27 38.93
N HIS A 879 7.19 -21.56 37.80
CA HIS A 879 5.87 -21.08 37.36
C HIS A 879 4.93 -22.26 37.06
N PRO A 880 3.62 -22.21 37.44
CA PRO A 880 2.68 -23.32 37.25
C PRO A 880 2.53 -23.84 35.82
N PHE A 881 2.92 -23.06 34.80
CA PHE A 881 2.99 -23.54 33.41
C PHE A 881 4.00 -24.67 33.22
N PHE A 882 5.13 -24.67 33.96
CA PHE A 882 6.22 -25.64 33.84
C PHE A 882 6.13 -26.80 34.85
N GLU A 883 5.02 -26.95 35.58
CA GLU A 883 4.80 -27.98 36.61
C GLU A 883 5.13 -29.42 36.15
N SER A 884 5.03 -29.70 34.84
CA SER A 884 5.34 -31.02 34.24
C SER A 884 6.74 -31.14 33.62
N ILE A 885 7.67 -30.22 33.88
CA ILE A 885 9.00 -30.17 33.23
C ILE A 885 10.10 -30.67 34.18
N SER A 886 10.87 -31.66 33.73
CA SER A 886 12.19 -31.95 34.29
C SER A 886 13.24 -31.11 33.58
N TRP A 887 13.98 -30.28 34.33
CA TRP A 887 14.89 -29.27 33.78
C TRP A 887 16.31 -29.79 33.51
N GLU A 888 16.77 -30.81 34.23
CA GLU A 888 18.16 -31.28 34.17
C GLU A 888 18.46 -32.03 32.86
N ASP A 889 17.62 -33.01 32.52
CA ASP A 889 17.74 -33.84 31.31
C ASP A 889 16.97 -33.28 30.09
N LEU A 890 16.64 -31.98 30.05
CA LEU A 890 15.73 -31.44 29.02
C LEU A 890 16.26 -31.66 27.59
N HIS A 891 17.56 -31.53 27.38
CA HIS A 891 18.25 -31.80 26.11
C HIS A 891 18.47 -33.30 25.80
N HIS A 892 17.94 -34.20 26.64
CA HIS A 892 17.91 -35.65 26.42
C HIS A 892 16.47 -36.20 26.30
N GLN A 893 15.45 -35.37 26.60
CA GLN A 893 14.03 -35.72 26.46
C GLN A 893 13.60 -35.58 25.00
N THR A 894 13.07 -36.65 24.40
CA THR A 894 12.52 -36.61 23.03
C THR A 894 11.47 -35.50 22.87
N PRO A 895 11.68 -34.49 22.01
CA PRO A 895 10.73 -33.39 21.86
C PRO A 895 9.33 -33.86 21.42
N PRO A 896 8.25 -33.21 21.89
CA PRO A 896 6.89 -33.56 21.49
C PRO A 896 6.70 -33.34 19.99
N LYS A 897 5.97 -34.27 19.36
CA LYS A 897 5.66 -34.18 17.93
C LYS A 897 4.75 -32.98 17.68
N LEU A 898 5.24 -32.02 16.91
CA LEU A 898 4.50 -30.83 16.49
C LEU A 898 3.22 -31.18 15.71
N THR A 899 2.11 -31.25 16.46
CA THR A 899 0.72 -31.35 16.01
C THR A 899 0.16 -29.95 15.76
N ALA A 900 -0.84 -29.83 14.91
CA ALA A 900 -1.53 -28.56 14.70
C ALA A 900 -2.54 -28.33 15.82
N TYR A 901 -2.30 -27.30 16.65
CA TYR A 901 -3.31 -26.77 17.56
C TYR A 901 -4.07 -25.62 16.89
N LEU A 902 -5.34 -25.46 17.25
CA LEU A 902 -6.27 -24.51 16.64
C LEU A 902 -7.19 -23.88 17.70
N PRO A 903 -6.72 -22.85 18.42
CA PRO A 903 -7.58 -21.94 19.13
C PRO A 903 -8.37 -21.08 18.12
N ALA A 904 -9.44 -20.42 18.58
CA ALA A 904 -10.07 -19.38 17.79
C ALA A 904 -9.16 -18.14 17.79
N MET A 905 -8.98 -17.50 16.64
CA MET A 905 -8.30 -16.20 16.58
C MET A 905 -9.26 -15.09 17.01
N SER A 906 -8.72 -13.93 17.39
CA SER A 906 -9.50 -12.71 17.61
C SER A 906 -10.23 -12.28 16.32
N GLU A 907 -11.38 -11.64 16.46
CA GLU A 907 -12.24 -11.26 15.30
C GLU A 907 -11.71 -10.05 14.51
N ASP A 908 -10.82 -9.25 15.13
CA ASP A 908 -10.16 -8.11 14.50
C ASP A 908 -8.79 -8.49 13.90
N ASP A 909 -8.67 -8.60 12.55
CA ASP A 909 -7.44 -8.39 11.72
C ASP A 909 -7.61 -8.86 10.25
N GLU A 910 -8.53 -8.28 9.46
CA GLU A 910 -8.65 -8.62 8.02
C GLU A 910 -7.49 -8.07 7.16
N ASP A 911 -6.92 -6.91 7.52
CA ASP A 911 -6.05 -6.12 6.62
C ASP A 911 -4.58 -6.63 6.48
N CYS A 912 -4.09 -7.53 7.34
CA CYS A 912 -2.65 -7.81 7.49
C CYS A 912 -2.08 -9.02 6.71
N TYR A 913 -2.88 -9.79 5.99
CA TYR A 913 -2.40 -11.01 5.28
C TYR A 913 -1.96 -10.79 3.82
N GLY A 914 -2.11 -9.59 3.27
CA GLY A 914 -2.04 -9.35 1.82
C GLY A 914 -0.66 -9.34 1.14
N ASN A 915 0.47 -9.27 1.86
CA ASN A 915 1.77 -8.88 1.27
C ASN A 915 2.92 -9.90 1.40
N TYR A 916 2.63 -11.21 1.43
CA TYR A 916 3.67 -12.25 1.50
C TYR A 916 3.96 -13.00 0.18
N ASP A 917 3.05 -13.00 -0.79
CA ASP A 917 3.28 -13.67 -2.09
C ASP A 917 4.23 -12.89 -3.02
N ASN A 918 4.39 -11.57 -2.81
CA ASN A 918 5.28 -10.70 -3.58
C ASN A 918 6.78 -11.03 -3.46
N LEU A 919 7.20 -11.81 -2.45
CA LEU A 919 8.60 -12.21 -2.27
C LEU A 919 8.97 -13.53 -2.98
N LEU A 920 8.02 -14.20 -3.65
CA LEU A 920 8.27 -15.43 -4.42
C LEU A 920 8.05 -15.26 -5.93
N SER A 921 7.43 -14.16 -6.38
CA SER A 921 7.14 -13.90 -7.80
C SER A 921 8.35 -13.44 -8.63
N GLN A 922 9.47 -13.05 -7.99
CA GLN A 922 10.64 -12.48 -8.69
C GLN A 922 11.59 -13.51 -9.37
N PHE A 923 11.35 -14.83 -9.23
CA PHE A 923 12.17 -15.87 -9.86
C PHE A 923 11.32 -16.90 -10.62
N GLY A 924 10.67 -16.47 -11.72
CA GLY A 924 9.79 -17.37 -12.49
C GLY A 924 9.25 -16.84 -13.82
N CYS A 925 10.07 -16.20 -14.67
CA CYS A 925 9.62 -15.67 -15.97
C CYS A 925 10.05 -16.54 -17.16
N MET A 926 9.12 -17.28 -17.78
CA MET A 926 9.14 -17.63 -19.21
C MET A 926 7.82 -18.32 -19.66
N GLN A 927 7.09 -17.67 -20.60
CA GLN A 927 6.17 -18.27 -21.60
C GLN A 927 4.89 -19.02 -21.11
N VAL A 928 3.77 -19.09 -21.84
CA VAL A 928 3.23 -18.34 -23.02
C VAL A 928 1.69 -18.38 -23.03
N SER A 929 1.07 -17.50 -23.81
CA SER A 929 -0.38 -17.22 -23.97
C SER A 929 -1.30 -18.37 -24.41
N ALA A 930 -2.60 -18.27 -24.09
CA ALA A 930 -3.75 -18.71 -24.91
C ALA A 930 -5.04 -17.94 -24.51
N SER A 931 -6.04 -17.81 -25.39
CA SER A 931 -7.18 -16.87 -25.22
C SER A 931 -8.45 -17.20 -26.04
N SER A 932 -9.64 -17.02 -25.46
CA SER A 932 -10.96 -16.82 -26.12
C SER A 932 -12.00 -16.38 -25.06
N SER A 933 -12.98 -15.47 -25.19
CA SER A 933 -13.80 -14.90 -26.30
C SER A 933 -14.92 -15.83 -26.83
N SER A 934 -16.20 -15.43 -27.02
CA SER A 934 -16.90 -14.14 -26.78
C SER A 934 -18.46 -14.27 -26.99
N HIS A 935 -19.19 -13.14 -26.87
CA HIS A 935 -20.61 -12.85 -27.26
C HIS A 935 -21.68 -13.02 -26.14
N SER A 936 -22.59 -12.07 -25.81
CA SER A 936 -23.43 -11.07 -26.55
C SER A 936 -24.68 -11.70 -27.20
N LEU A 937 -25.94 -11.18 -27.12
CA LEU A 937 -26.45 -9.78 -27.14
C LEU A 937 -27.84 -9.59 -26.43
N SER A 938 -28.15 -8.34 -25.98
CA SER A 938 -29.38 -7.49 -26.11
C SER A 938 -30.84 -8.03 -25.96
N ALA A 939 -31.88 -7.25 -25.55
CA ALA A 939 -32.03 -5.92 -24.89
C ALA A 939 -33.53 -5.54 -24.63
N VAL A 940 -33.81 -4.57 -23.74
CA VAL A 940 -35.10 -3.80 -23.50
C VAL A 940 -36.27 -4.67 -22.96
N ASP A 941 -37.10 -4.29 -21.96
CA ASP A 941 -37.75 -3.01 -21.61
C ASP A 941 -37.92 -2.76 -20.09
N THR A 942 -38.90 -1.93 -19.68
CA THR A 942 -39.04 -1.23 -18.40
C THR A 942 -40.38 -1.51 -17.69
N GLY A 943 -40.40 -1.41 -16.35
CA GLY A 943 -41.66 -1.18 -15.60
C GLY A 943 -41.97 -2.09 -14.40
N LEU A 944 -41.71 -1.56 -13.19
CA LEU A 944 -42.24 -1.97 -11.87
C LEU A 944 -41.82 -3.34 -11.26
N PRO A 945 -41.78 -3.46 -9.91
CA PRO A 945 -41.03 -4.52 -9.24
C PRO A 945 -41.87 -5.77 -8.92
N GLN A 946 -41.71 -6.83 -9.71
CA GLN A 946 -42.08 -8.18 -9.25
C GLN A 946 -41.00 -8.77 -8.35
N ARG A 947 -41.40 -9.50 -7.30
CA ARG A 947 -40.52 -10.46 -6.60
C ARG A 947 -40.44 -11.74 -7.46
N VAL A 948 -39.44 -11.82 -8.32
CA VAL A 948 -39.07 -13.03 -9.08
C VAL A 948 -37.58 -13.32 -8.84
N GLY A 949 -37.19 -14.59 -8.80
CA GLY A 949 -35.85 -15.03 -8.42
C GLY A 949 -34.78 -14.69 -9.47
N SER A 950 -33.61 -14.23 -9.01
CA SER A 950 -32.52 -13.74 -9.87
C SER A 950 -31.25 -14.61 -9.85
N ASN A 951 -31.35 -15.88 -9.42
CA ASN A 951 -30.19 -16.78 -9.29
C ASN A 951 -29.84 -17.55 -10.58
N ILE A 952 -30.72 -17.58 -11.58
CA ILE A 952 -30.51 -18.35 -12.82
C ILE A 952 -29.51 -17.66 -13.75
N GLU A 953 -29.60 -16.35 -13.94
CA GLU A 953 -28.65 -15.60 -14.78
C GLU A 953 -27.25 -15.54 -14.14
N GLN A 954 -27.20 -15.35 -12.81
CA GLN A 954 -25.96 -15.40 -12.04
C GLN A 954 -25.27 -16.78 -12.15
N TYR A 955 -26.03 -17.88 -12.05
CA TYR A 955 -25.51 -19.23 -12.30
C TYR A 955 -24.90 -19.36 -13.69
N ILE A 956 -25.61 -18.90 -14.73
CA ILE A 956 -25.16 -19.00 -16.12
C ILE A 956 -23.86 -18.24 -16.35
N HIS A 957 -23.73 -17.03 -15.78
CA HIS A 957 -22.49 -16.25 -15.81
C HIS A 957 -21.33 -16.94 -15.05
N ASP A 958 -21.63 -17.53 -13.89
CA ASP A 958 -20.58 -18.06 -13.00
C ASP A 958 -20.15 -19.50 -13.33
N LEU A 959 -20.86 -20.21 -14.22
CA LEU A 959 -20.50 -21.54 -14.75
C LEU A 959 -19.04 -21.58 -15.27
N ASP A 960 -18.61 -20.54 -15.98
CA ASP A 960 -17.26 -20.43 -16.56
C ASP A 960 -16.17 -20.13 -15.51
N THR A 961 -16.54 -19.46 -14.42
CA THR A 961 -15.62 -18.94 -13.39
C THR A 961 -14.98 -20.04 -12.53
N ASN A 962 -15.38 -21.31 -12.70
CA ASN A 962 -14.88 -22.49 -11.98
C ASN A 962 -15.01 -22.45 -10.45
N SER A 963 -15.67 -21.44 -9.88
CA SER A 963 -15.95 -21.30 -8.46
C SER A 963 -17.20 -20.44 -8.26
N PHE A 964 -18.32 -21.07 -7.89
CA PHE A 964 -19.61 -20.41 -7.70
C PHE A 964 -20.39 -21.03 -6.54
N GLU A 965 -21.55 -20.43 -6.20
CA GLU A 965 -22.52 -20.96 -5.23
C GLU A 965 -23.94 -20.68 -5.71
N LEU A 966 -24.86 -21.62 -5.46
CA LEU A 966 -26.24 -21.61 -5.92
C LEU A 966 -27.18 -21.98 -4.77
N ASP A 967 -28.31 -21.29 -4.65
CA ASP A 967 -29.29 -21.54 -3.58
C ASP A 967 -30.15 -22.79 -3.79
N LEU A 968 -30.88 -23.21 -2.75
CA LEU A 968 -31.62 -24.48 -2.74
C LEU A 968 -33.09 -24.37 -3.17
N GLN A 969 -33.55 -23.18 -3.57
CA GLN A 969 -34.97 -22.92 -3.87
C GLN A 969 -35.18 -22.68 -5.37
N PHE A 970 -35.57 -23.74 -6.07
CA PHE A 970 -36.00 -23.72 -7.48
C PHE A 970 -37.30 -24.50 -7.64
N SER A 971 -38.13 -24.09 -8.59
CA SER A 971 -39.18 -24.95 -9.15
C SER A 971 -38.58 -26.06 -10.05
N GLU A 972 -39.34 -27.12 -10.29
CA GLU A 972 -38.90 -28.23 -11.15
C GLU A 972 -38.62 -27.80 -12.61
N ASP A 973 -39.32 -26.77 -13.12
CA ASP A 973 -39.06 -26.20 -14.45
C ASP A 973 -37.75 -25.40 -14.51
N GLU A 974 -37.45 -24.59 -13.49
CA GLU A 974 -36.17 -23.88 -13.36
C GLU A 974 -35.01 -24.85 -13.20
N LYS A 975 -35.18 -25.88 -12.36
CA LYS A 975 -34.22 -26.97 -12.16
C LYS A 975 -33.91 -27.71 -13.47
N ARG A 976 -34.93 -28.02 -14.27
CA ARG A 976 -34.75 -28.65 -15.60
C ARG A 976 -33.89 -27.77 -16.52
N LEU A 977 -34.16 -26.46 -16.56
CA LEU A 977 -33.38 -25.50 -17.35
C LEU A 977 -31.93 -25.35 -16.85
N LEU A 978 -31.72 -25.33 -15.53
CA LEU A 978 -30.39 -25.26 -14.91
C LEU A 978 -29.57 -26.52 -15.22
N LEU A 979 -30.18 -27.70 -15.18
CA LEU A 979 -29.55 -28.97 -15.55
C LEU A 979 -29.17 -29.05 -17.04
N GLU A 980 -30.02 -28.54 -17.93
CA GLU A 980 -29.73 -28.48 -19.37
C GLU A 980 -28.55 -27.54 -19.68
N LYS A 981 -28.47 -26.39 -18.99
CA LYS A 981 -27.34 -25.46 -19.09
C LYS A 981 -26.07 -26.01 -18.43
N GLN A 982 -26.19 -26.79 -17.35
CA GLN A 982 -25.06 -27.51 -16.77
C GLN A 982 -24.52 -28.58 -17.72
N ALA A 983 -25.39 -29.34 -18.39
CA ALA A 983 -25.01 -30.43 -19.30
C ALA A 983 -24.30 -29.93 -20.57
N SER A 984 -24.67 -28.73 -21.03
CA SER A 984 -24.09 -28.10 -22.23
C SER A 984 -22.84 -27.24 -21.94
N GLY A 985 -22.83 -26.49 -20.82
CA GLY A 985 -21.74 -25.57 -20.50
C GLY A 985 -20.69 -26.10 -19.51
N ASN A 986 -21.04 -26.97 -18.57
CA ASN A 986 -20.14 -27.25 -17.43
C ASN A 986 -19.19 -28.44 -17.67
N PRO A 987 -17.85 -28.24 -17.65
CA PRO A 987 -16.89 -29.32 -17.91
C PRO A 987 -16.85 -30.40 -16.81
N TRP A 988 -17.52 -30.17 -15.67
CA TRP A 988 -17.59 -31.09 -14.55
C TRP A 988 -18.91 -31.91 -14.49
N HIS A 989 -19.91 -31.61 -15.34
CA HIS A 989 -21.22 -32.29 -15.38
C HIS A 989 -21.10 -33.82 -15.48
N GLN A 990 -20.14 -34.28 -16.28
CA GLN A 990 -19.83 -35.70 -16.50
C GLN A 990 -19.46 -36.50 -15.22
N PHE A 991 -19.18 -35.83 -14.10
CA PHE A 991 -18.77 -36.46 -12.83
C PHE A 991 -19.84 -36.43 -11.73
N VAL A 992 -21.05 -35.93 -12.02
CA VAL A 992 -22.09 -35.67 -11.01
C VAL A 992 -23.44 -36.37 -11.28
N GLU A 993 -23.46 -37.35 -12.18
CA GLU A 993 -24.60 -38.27 -12.37
C GLU A 993 -25.95 -37.55 -12.62
N ASN A 994 -25.91 -36.48 -13.44
CA ASN A 994 -27.04 -35.59 -13.74
C ASN A 994 -27.65 -34.82 -12.55
N ASN A 995 -26.98 -34.74 -11.40
CA ASN A 995 -27.38 -33.86 -10.30
C ASN A 995 -26.94 -32.41 -10.56
N LEU A 996 -27.77 -31.44 -10.18
CA LEU A 996 -27.41 -30.02 -10.22
C LEU A 996 -26.29 -29.71 -9.20
N ILE A 997 -25.25 -29.01 -9.64
CA ILE A 997 -24.11 -28.59 -8.82
C ILE A 997 -24.47 -27.27 -8.14
N LEU A 998 -24.61 -27.35 -6.81
CA LEU A 998 -24.98 -26.26 -5.92
C LEU A 998 -23.79 -25.43 -5.46
N LYS A 999 -22.59 -26.02 -5.46
CA LYS A 999 -21.33 -25.30 -5.21
C LYS A 999 -20.17 -26.01 -5.89
N MET A 1000 -19.27 -25.26 -6.53
CA MET A 1000 -17.98 -25.79 -6.96
C MET A 1000 -16.82 -24.85 -6.63
N GLY A 1001 -15.61 -25.40 -6.62
CA GLY A 1001 -14.39 -24.62 -6.50
C GLY A 1001 -13.13 -25.48 -6.30
N PRO A 1002 -11.94 -24.90 -6.52
CA PRO A 1002 -10.68 -25.59 -6.31
C PRO A 1002 -10.36 -25.73 -4.81
N VAL A 1003 -9.96 -26.92 -4.36
CA VAL A 1003 -9.50 -27.19 -2.98
C VAL A 1003 -8.26 -28.06 -2.96
N ASP A 1004 -7.42 -27.91 -1.94
CA ASP A 1004 -6.25 -28.74 -1.71
C ASP A 1004 -6.52 -29.83 -0.66
N LYS A 1005 -6.57 -31.09 -1.13
CA LYS A 1005 -6.95 -32.25 -0.34
C LYS A 1005 -5.72 -32.99 0.16
N ARG A 1006 -5.53 -33.07 1.50
CA ARG A 1006 -4.39 -33.78 2.10
C ARG A 1006 -4.57 -35.31 2.01
N LYS A 1007 -3.53 -36.04 1.59
CA LYS A 1007 -3.44 -37.51 1.68
C LYS A 1007 -2.02 -37.92 2.05
N GLY A 1008 -1.77 -38.10 3.35
CA GLY A 1008 -0.41 -38.28 3.89
C GLY A 1008 0.36 -36.95 3.90
N LEU A 1009 1.67 -37.02 3.65
CA LEU A 1009 2.58 -35.85 3.68
C LEU A 1009 2.34 -34.83 2.56
N PHE A 1010 1.51 -35.15 1.56
CA PHE A 1010 1.27 -34.30 0.39
C PHE A 1010 -0.20 -33.85 0.31
N ALA A 1011 -0.40 -32.56 0.03
CA ALA A 1011 -1.65 -32.05 -0.50
C ALA A 1011 -1.72 -32.31 -2.02
N ARG A 1012 -2.93 -32.45 -2.57
CA ARG A 1012 -3.16 -32.44 -4.02
C ARG A 1012 -4.39 -31.61 -4.35
N ARG A 1013 -4.24 -30.72 -5.34
CA ARG A 1013 -5.32 -29.88 -5.87
C ARG A 1013 -6.45 -30.72 -6.45
N ARG A 1014 -7.69 -30.38 -6.12
CA ARG A 1014 -8.92 -31.03 -6.59
C ARG A 1014 -9.94 -29.95 -6.95
N GLN A 1015 -10.83 -30.24 -7.90
CA GLN A 1015 -12.10 -29.52 -7.99
C GLN A 1015 -13.08 -30.22 -7.06
N LEU A 1016 -13.68 -29.50 -6.11
CA LEU A 1016 -14.73 -30.00 -5.23
C LEU A 1016 -16.09 -29.62 -5.84
N LEU A 1017 -17.03 -30.55 -5.86
CA LEU A 1017 -18.38 -30.39 -6.42
C LEU A 1017 -19.40 -30.84 -5.36
N LEU A 1018 -20.30 -29.94 -4.96
CA LEU A 1018 -21.42 -30.19 -4.06
C LEU A 1018 -22.72 -30.16 -4.87
N THR A 1019 -23.59 -31.15 -4.73
CA THR A 1019 -24.78 -31.35 -5.59
C THR A 1019 -26.09 -31.49 -4.81
N GLU A 1020 -27.22 -31.38 -5.51
CA GLU A 1020 -28.58 -31.49 -4.94
C GLU A 1020 -28.93 -32.90 -4.44
N GLY A 1021 -28.66 -33.94 -5.24
CA GLY A 1021 -28.45 -35.28 -4.72
C GLY A 1021 -27.22 -35.19 -3.82
N PRO A 1022 -27.33 -35.56 -2.53
CA PRO A 1022 -26.36 -35.21 -1.50
C PRO A 1022 -25.06 -35.98 -1.70
N HIS A 1023 -24.23 -35.43 -2.58
CA HIS A 1023 -22.95 -35.97 -3.00
C HIS A 1023 -21.92 -34.84 -2.94
N LEU A 1024 -20.68 -35.21 -2.63
CA LEU A 1024 -19.58 -34.26 -2.51
C LEU A 1024 -18.34 -34.84 -3.19
N TYR A 1025 -18.34 -34.75 -4.52
CA TYR A 1025 -17.34 -35.32 -5.41
C TYR A 1025 -16.06 -34.49 -5.41
N TYR A 1026 -14.89 -35.15 -5.57
CA TYR A 1026 -13.63 -34.44 -5.79
C TYR A 1026 -12.88 -34.98 -7.03
N VAL A 1027 -12.76 -34.12 -8.03
CA VAL A 1027 -12.18 -34.40 -9.35
C VAL A 1027 -10.71 -33.92 -9.40
N ASP A 1028 -9.88 -34.58 -10.19
CA ASP A 1028 -8.54 -34.12 -10.53
C ASP A 1028 -8.62 -33.13 -11.70
N PRO A 1029 -8.38 -31.82 -11.49
CA PRO A 1029 -8.78 -30.80 -12.45
C PRO A 1029 -7.92 -30.79 -13.73
N VAL A 1030 -6.67 -31.24 -13.61
CA VAL A 1030 -5.72 -31.36 -14.73
C VAL A 1030 -6.06 -32.58 -15.59
N ASN A 1031 -6.25 -33.74 -14.95
CA ASN A 1031 -6.46 -35.00 -15.66
C ASN A 1031 -7.92 -35.24 -16.07
N LYS A 1032 -8.86 -34.40 -15.62
CA LYS A 1032 -10.32 -34.57 -15.80
C LYS A 1032 -10.81 -35.98 -15.42
N VAL A 1033 -10.42 -36.45 -14.22
CA VAL A 1033 -10.82 -37.76 -13.69
C VAL A 1033 -11.31 -37.63 -12.25
N LEU A 1034 -12.53 -38.12 -11.98
CA LEU A 1034 -13.09 -38.27 -10.63
C LEU A 1034 -12.16 -39.09 -9.73
N LYS A 1035 -11.85 -38.60 -8.52
CA LYS A 1035 -10.98 -39.30 -7.56
C LYS A 1035 -11.74 -39.82 -6.32
N GLY A 1036 -13.06 -39.83 -6.39
CA GLY A 1036 -13.98 -40.32 -5.38
C GLY A 1036 -14.85 -39.22 -4.78
N GLU A 1037 -15.63 -39.64 -3.78
CA GLU A 1037 -16.66 -38.84 -3.12
C GLU A 1037 -16.43 -38.77 -1.60
N ILE A 1038 -17.10 -37.84 -0.93
CA ILE A 1038 -17.25 -37.79 0.52
C ILE A 1038 -18.66 -38.30 0.85
N PRO A 1039 -18.83 -39.48 1.49
CA PRO A 1039 -20.12 -40.11 1.66
C PRO A 1039 -20.98 -39.38 2.71
N TRP A 1040 -22.26 -39.19 2.38
CA TRP A 1040 -23.21 -38.48 3.23
C TRP A 1040 -23.87 -39.40 4.27
N SER A 1041 -24.21 -38.83 5.43
CA SER A 1041 -24.80 -39.54 6.58
C SER A 1041 -25.42 -38.54 7.57
N GLN A 1042 -26.23 -39.03 8.51
CA GLN A 1042 -26.75 -38.22 9.62
C GLN A 1042 -25.64 -37.72 10.58
N GLU A 1043 -24.44 -38.32 10.54
CA GLU A 1043 -23.27 -37.87 11.31
C GLU A 1043 -22.34 -36.93 10.52
N LEU A 1044 -22.66 -36.61 9.26
CA LEU A 1044 -21.83 -35.73 8.45
C LEU A 1044 -21.83 -34.33 9.05
N ARG A 1045 -20.66 -33.87 9.53
CA ARG A 1045 -20.46 -32.51 10.04
C ARG A 1045 -19.31 -31.82 9.29
N PRO A 1046 -19.57 -30.69 8.61
CA PRO A 1046 -18.51 -29.80 8.14
C PRO A 1046 -18.02 -28.92 9.31
N GLU A 1047 -16.72 -28.70 9.40
CA GLU A 1047 -16.11 -27.88 10.46
C GLU A 1047 -15.05 -26.94 9.87
N ALA A 1048 -15.33 -25.63 9.90
CA ALA A 1048 -14.37 -24.61 9.50
C ALA A 1048 -13.28 -24.50 10.58
N LYS A 1049 -12.01 -24.44 10.17
CA LYS A 1049 -10.83 -24.43 11.05
C LYS A 1049 -10.04 -23.14 10.98
N ASN A 1050 -10.11 -22.44 9.85
CA ASN A 1050 -9.75 -21.04 9.62
C ASN A 1050 -10.28 -20.64 8.23
N PHE A 1051 -10.08 -19.40 7.80
CA PHE A 1051 -10.50 -18.90 6.48
C PHE A 1051 -10.09 -19.82 5.31
N LYS A 1052 -8.88 -20.40 5.32
CA LYS A 1052 -8.42 -21.33 4.27
C LYS A 1052 -8.72 -22.81 4.54
N THR A 1053 -9.05 -23.25 5.77
CA THR A 1053 -9.07 -24.68 6.12
C THR A 1053 -10.43 -25.15 6.62
N PHE A 1054 -10.94 -26.26 6.09
CA PHE A 1054 -12.14 -26.92 6.61
C PHE A 1054 -12.04 -28.44 6.58
N PHE A 1055 -12.66 -29.09 7.55
CA PHE A 1055 -12.78 -30.54 7.61
C PHE A 1055 -14.23 -30.95 7.28
N VAL A 1056 -14.40 -32.10 6.64
CA VAL A 1056 -15.71 -32.77 6.57
C VAL A 1056 -15.56 -34.12 7.26
N HIS A 1057 -16.26 -34.30 8.36
CA HIS A 1057 -16.25 -35.53 9.14
C HIS A 1057 -17.40 -36.43 8.70
N THR A 1058 -17.14 -37.72 8.53
CA THR A 1058 -18.12 -38.79 8.33
C THR A 1058 -17.77 -39.95 9.28
N PRO A 1059 -18.69 -40.89 9.58
CA PRO A 1059 -18.51 -41.90 10.63
C PRO A 1059 -17.16 -42.64 10.57
N ASN A 1060 -16.75 -42.99 9.36
CA ASN A 1060 -15.54 -43.78 9.10
C ASN A 1060 -14.30 -42.92 8.78
N ARG A 1061 -14.43 -41.60 8.61
CA ARG A 1061 -13.34 -40.76 8.06
C ARG A 1061 -13.51 -39.26 8.24
N THR A 1062 -12.42 -38.59 8.65
CA THR A 1062 -12.28 -37.13 8.46
C THR A 1062 -11.58 -36.81 7.13
N TYR A 1063 -12.16 -35.88 6.37
CA TYR A 1063 -11.63 -35.36 5.11
C TYR A 1063 -11.05 -33.97 5.34
N TYR A 1064 -9.73 -33.85 5.19
CA TYR A 1064 -8.98 -32.61 5.40
C TYR A 1064 -8.87 -31.83 4.08
N LEU A 1065 -9.52 -30.66 4.02
CA LEU A 1065 -9.64 -29.81 2.82
C LEU A 1065 -9.13 -28.40 3.11
N MET A 1066 -8.68 -27.72 2.06
CA MET A 1066 -8.20 -26.34 2.11
C MET A 1066 -8.73 -25.57 0.91
N ASP A 1067 -9.49 -24.52 1.15
CA ASP A 1067 -9.90 -23.54 0.15
C ASP A 1067 -8.73 -22.53 -0.02
N PRO A 1068 -8.11 -22.41 -1.20
CA PRO A 1068 -6.95 -21.54 -1.41
C PRO A 1068 -7.32 -20.06 -1.33
N SER A 1069 -8.58 -19.73 -1.61
CA SER A 1069 -9.13 -18.39 -1.76
C SER A 1069 -9.73 -17.84 -0.45
N GLY A 1070 -9.57 -18.54 0.67
CA GLY A 1070 -10.05 -18.08 1.98
C GLY A 1070 -11.55 -18.28 2.23
N ASN A 1071 -12.24 -19.08 1.41
CA ASN A 1071 -13.70 -19.24 1.48
C ASN A 1071 -14.16 -20.54 2.20
N ALA A 1072 -13.32 -21.14 3.05
CA ALA A 1072 -13.61 -22.40 3.75
C ALA A 1072 -14.89 -22.33 4.61
N HIS A 1073 -15.22 -21.15 5.16
CA HIS A 1073 -16.45 -20.93 5.90
C HIS A 1073 -17.72 -21.05 5.02
N LYS A 1074 -17.64 -20.65 3.75
CA LYS A 1074 -18.76 -20.75 2.78
C LYS A 1074 -19.01 -22.22 2.40
N TRP A 1075 -17.95 -23.00 2.21
CA TRP A 1075 -18.05 -24.46 2.04
C TRP A 1075 -18.76 -25.12 3.22
N CYS A 1076 -18.36 -24.83 4.45
CA CYS A 1076 -19.04 -25.39 5.62
C CYS A 1076 -20.51 -24.97 5.71
N ARG A 1077 -20.82 -23.70 5.43
CA ARG A 1077 -22.20 -23.20 5.40
C ARG A 1077 -23.05 -23.96 4.38
N LYS A 1078 -22.61 -24.08 3.12
CA LYS A 1078 -23.41 -24.69 2.04
C LYS A 1078 -23.53 -26.21 2.17
N ILE A 1079 -22.47 -26.90 2.62
CA ILE A 1079 -22.55 -28.33 2.95
C ILE A 1079 -23.57 -28.56 4.08
N GLN A 1080 -23.56 -27.72 5.13
CA GLN A 1080 -24.53 -27.81 6.22
C GLN A 1080 -25.96 -27.49 5.75
N GLU A 1081 -26.13 -26.53 4.83
CA GLU A 1081 -27.43 -26.15 4.24
C GLU A 1081 -28.09 -27.33 3.52
N VAL A 1082 -27.35 -27.96 2.58
CA VAL A 1082 -27.79 -29.18 1.86
C VAL A 1082 -28.04 -30.32 2.85
N TRP A 1083 -27.21 -30.46 3.89
CA TRP A 1083 -27.39 -31.50 4.91
C TRP A 1083 -28.71 -31.33 5.68
N ARG A 1084 -29.07 -30.10 6.08
CA ARG A 1084 -30.37 -29.83 6.73
C ARG A 1084 -31.52 -30.14 5.76
N HIS A 1085 -31.41 -29.71 4.51
CA HIS A 1085 -32.43 -29.99 3.49
C HIS A 1085 -32.62 -31.50 3.23
N ARG A 1086 -31.56 -32.31 3.39
CA ARG A 1086 -31.62 -33.77 3.19
C ARG A 1086 -32.08 -34.57 4.41
N TYR A 1087 -31.71 -34.16 5.63
CA TYR A 1087 -31.85 -34.98 6.85
C TYR A 1087 -32.70 -34.34 7.97
N GLN A 1088 -33.08 -33.07 7.86
CA GLN A 1088 -33.97 -32.39 8.84
C GLN A 1088 -35.32 -31.98 8.25
N SER A 1089 -35.58 -32.26 6.96
CA SER A 1089 -36.79 -31.83 6.24
C SER A 1089 -38.01 -32.73 6.43
N HIS A 1090 -37.90 -33.86 7.13
CA HIS A 1090 -39.01 -34.77 7.42
C HIS A 1090 -38.95 -35.26 8.88
N PRO A 1091 -39.76 -34.68 9.79
CA PRO A 1091 -40.08 -35.28 11.08
C PRO A 1091 -41.09 -36.44 10.95
N ASP A 1092 -41.96 -36.38 9.93
CA ASP A 1092 -43.12 -37.27 9.76
C ASP A 1092 -43.18 -37.88 8.34
N ALA A 1093 -42.61 -39.08 8.17
CA ALA A 1093 -42.92 -39.99 7.05
C ALA A 1093 -42.62 -41.47 7.41
N ALA A 1094 -42.54 -41.72 8.71
CA ALA A 1094 -42.00 -42.91 9.34
C ALA A 1094 -42.36 -42.86 10.83
N VAL A 1095 -42.92 -43.93 11.38
CA VAL A 1095 -42.64 -44.31 12.79
C VAL A 1095 -41.69 -45.52 12.81
N GLN A 1096 -41.03 -45.71 11.66
CA GLN A 1096 -40.33 -46.87 11.12
C GLN A 1096 -39.55 -46.39 9.88
#